data_AF-A0A849ZU45-F1
#
_entry.id   AF-A0A849ZU45-F1
#
_cell.length_a   1.000
_cell.length_b   1.000
_cell.length_c   1.000
_cell.angle_alpha   90.00
_cell.angle_beta   90.00
_cell.angle_gamma   90.00
#
_symmetry.space_group_name_H-M   'P 1'
#
loop_
_entity.id
_entity.type
_entity.pdbx_description
1 polymer ?
#
loop_
_entity_poly.entity_id
_entity_poly.type
_entity_poly.pdbx_seq_one_letter_code
_entity_poly.pdbx_strand_id
1 'polypeptide(L)'
;MSYAIGSRAARTRTALVGAAVLALSVVMPPAWANDGIQADLTVLTFTYQVINPNAQEGEVIGRISVVDGALSVSDILKLDLGGDGQFGGGDDTALDLAEIDDSGQFDVFFGGDVVKLAGPNNYEILGGIWTTDLTTNVAIRGKLTTSYVSLGGRVFSIIGIVSPETGEDSLLVPGPGDSWVFSGSPADTNGSPNEDGVVGTVTVPTGRSLYTEGNIVEFHFAFDGNSDLDAYFKQNRSASSSDIKLVIPRGDEPPVLGACCLPDGSCAEITRDECEARGGTYKGDNVHTCAEQGACCLPDGTCEELFQDECEARGGTYKGDNVPCDADTCAPPTGACCLPGGDDCDENVCDNGKPKSLTFLYTGSDCRNPDNNNDQDGEFTCSDDWNSDPIPVNPVRIRVTSKRDPFDRYGKVWFDGTVYVGQEFTASAANAGQSRLYSDTYITIIDRNNYCKTYQCIHIDTSCCEELRLNDVFGSVKLVAFTTETGYSADADDCNAGGGCEELSEEECEARGGTYNGDGTECTDDTCVEPCDILCPPDVEACAACGECSVDDLDLGRPTLDGDCDGAVITNDAPDEFPIGVTIVTWTVTVGNRTSTCTQKVTVDGTICGMKWYDKDVDGVKDSNEGGINGWRIELRDANGNLVQKVYTKTIDCKEGRYEFCCVAPGTYTVLEVMPNNDWVATTPTSYTVTVGDGSCDLKRDFGNVCLGGGCARTIGYWGNSQGKSKINDGGSANPELSMLRALNLRKSDGAHFDPTGVDSFQSWLRGANATNMAYMLSAQLSAMALNVEGGYVSENDVVYAPGVGNRGPGNHFITIADLMAAADRAPGDGLGADGYTPSGDPNRAVQELRKNALDAANNNEAFVNREPCCFQSPY
;
A
#
# COMPACT_ATOMS: atom_id res chain seq x y z
N MET A 1 -31.08 -2.15 35.53
CA MET A 1 -32.39 -1.45 35.57
C MET A 1 -32.86 -1.31 34.14
N SER A 2 -34.00 -1.91 33.82
CA SER A 2 -34.59 -1.92 32.48
C SER A 2 -35.31 -0.60 32.18
N TYR A 3 -35.21 -0.09 30.95
CA TYR A 3 -36.28 0.72 30.36
C TYR A 3 -36.34 0.50 28.85
N ALA A 4 -37.52 0.09 28.39
CA ALA A 4 -37.91 -0.03 27.00
C ALA A 4 -38.82 1.15 26.63
N ILE A 5 -38.66 1.71 25.43
CA ILE A 5 -39.69 2.49 24.75
C ILE A 5 -39.70 2.07 23.29
N GLY A 6 -40.82 1.51 22.84
CA GLY A 6 -41.09 1.24 21.43
C GLY A 6 -41.80 2.42 20.75
N SER A 7 -41.74 2.46 19.42
CA SER A 7 -42.85 2.94 18.60
C SER A 7 -42.85 2.27 17.23
N ARG A 8 -44.06 1.94 16.76
CA ARG A 8 -44.36 1.24 15.51
C ARG A 8 -44.49 2.23 14.34
N ALA A 9 -43.87 1.82 13.23
CA ALA A 9 -44.35 1.85 11.84
C ALA A 9 -45.11 3.08 11.28
N ALA A 10 -44.50 3.72 10.28
CA ALA A 10 -45.18 4.21 9.09
C ALA A 10 -44.44 3.71 7.84
N ARG A 11 -45.18 3.03 6.96
CA ARG A 11 -44.69 2.49 5.68
C ARG A 11 -44.69 3.59 4.62
N THR A 12 -43.57 3.78 3.93
CA THR A 12 -43.56 4.04 2.48
C THR A 12 -42.20 3.66 1.89
N ARG A 13 -42.25 2.89 0.80
CA ARG A 13 -41.11 2.28 0.09
C ARG A 13 -40.30 3.34 -0.66
N THR A 14 -38.98 3.35 -0.49
CA THR A 14 -38.00 3.57 -1.56
C THR A 14 -36.70 2.91 -1.12
N ALA A 15 -36.18 1.97 -1.91
CA ALA A 15 -34.96 1.25 -1.64
C ALA A 15 -33.76 2.15 -1.92
N LEU A 16 -32.86 2.31 -0.95
CA LEU A 16 -31.47 2.68 -1.19
C LEU A 16 -30.61 1.70 -0.39
N VAL A 17 -29.81 0.93 -1.12
CA VAL A 17 -28.80 0.02 -0.59
C VAL A 17 -27.61 0.89 -0.17
N GLY A 18 -27.30 0.90 1.12
CA GLY A 18 -26.12 1.55 1.69
C GLY A 18 -25.62 0.67 2.84
N ALA A 19 -24.40 0.16 2.70
CA ALA A 19 -23.73 -0.65 3.70
C ALA A 19 -23.63 0.12 5.04
N ALA A 20 -24.14 -0.46 6.11
CA ALA A 20 -23.97 0.04 7.46
C ALA A 20 -22.75 -0.66 8.08
N VAL A 21 -21.66 0.08 8.30
CA VAL A 21 -20.57 -0.36 9.20
C VAL A 21 -20.94 0.12 10.60
N LEU A 22 -21.21 -0.84 11.50
CA LEU A 22 -21.41 -0.60 12.93
C LEU A 22 -20.04 -0.34 13.58
N ALA A 23 -19.84 0.86 14.11
CA ALA A 23 -18.73 1.21 14.99
C ALA A 23 -18.99 0.67 16.41
N LEU A 24 -18.02 -0.04 16.99
CA LEU A 24 -18.02 -0.39 18.41
C LEU A 24 -17.06 0.55 19.16
N SER A 25 -17.58 1.29 20.14
CA SER A 25 -16.81 2.14 21.04
C SER A 25 -16.44 1.38 22.32
N VAL A 26 -15.19 1.42 22.74
CA VAL A 26 -14.76 1.06 24.11
C VAL A 26 -14.21 2.32 24.78
N VAL A 27 -14.77 2.69 25.93
CA VAL A 27 -14.35 3.79 26.79
C VAL A 27 -13.75 3.19 28.05
N MET A 28 -12.55 3.63 28.46
CA MET A 28 -12.07 3.50 29.85
C MET A 28 -11.53 4.86 30.37
N PRO A 29 -11.76 5.21 31.66
CA PRO A 29 -11.37 6.50 32.26
C PRO A 29 -9.97 6.48 32.91
N PRO A 30 -9.33 7.65 33.13
CA PRO A 30 -8.00 7.77 33.72
C PRO A 30 -8.02 8.06 35.24
N ALA A 31 -7.15 7.41 36.02
CA ALA A 31 -6.75 7.89 37.34
C ALA A 31 -5.33 7.41 37.74
N TRP A 32 -4.42 8.39 37.78
CA TRP A 32 -3.16 8.50 38.53
C TRP A 32 -1.98 7.57 38.21
N ALA A 33 -1.04 8.15 37.47
CA ALA A 33 0.37 7.80 37.47
C ALA A 33 1.07 8.38 38.71
N ASN A 34 1.71 7.52 39.49
CA ASN A 34 3.03 7.74 40.06
C ASN A 34 3.62 6.35 40.38
N ASP A 35 4.85 6.16 39.91
CA ASP A 35 5.65 4.93 39.82
C ASP A 35 5.36 4.05 38.59
N GLY A 36 6.40 3.92 37.77
CA GLY A 36 6.38 3.36 36.42
C GLY A 36 6.02 1.88 36.38
N ILE A 37 4.84 1.60 35.82
CA ILE A 37 4.39 0.31 35.34
C ILE A 37 3.56 0.59 34.07
N GLN A 38 4.03 0.16 32.90
CA GLN A 38 3.19 0.14 31.70
C GLN A 38 2.35 -1.14 31.73
N ALA A 39 1.04 -0.98 31.59
CA ALA A 39 0.08 -2.07 31.49
C ALA A 39 0.09 -2.61 30.06
N ASP A 40 0.45 -3.88 29.91
CA ASP A 40 0.38 -4.60 28.63
C ASP A 40 -1.07 -4.76 28.18
N LEU A 41 -1.33 -4.29 26.96
CA LEU A 41 -2.61 -4.34 26.30
C LEU A 41 -2.94 -5.81 25.96
N THR A 42 -4.04 -6.30 26.52
CA THR A 42 -4.48 -7.69 26.36
C THR A 42 -5.04 -7.92 24.95
N VAL A 43 -4.44 -8.87 24.23
CA VAL A 43 -4.91 -9.65 23.06
C VAL A 43 -6.33 -9.29 22.55
N LEU A 44 -6.39 -8.71 21.34
CA LEU A 44 -7.63 -8.61 20.55
C LEU A 44 -7.87 -9.95 19.85
N THR A 45 -8.63 -10.86 20.49
CA THR A 45 -9.14 -12.05 19.80
C THR A 45 -10.33 -11.65 18.92
N PHE A 46 -10.18 -11.66 17.60
CA PHE A 46 -11.31 -11.56 16.69
C PHE A 46 -12.00 -12.93 16.59
N THR A 47 -13.21 -13.06 17.12
CA THR A 47 -14.05 -14.25 16.90
C THR A 47 -15.03 -13.95 15.78
N TYR A 48 -14.88 -14.60 14.63
CA TYR A 48 -15.88 -14.54 13.57
C TYR A 48 -16.99 -15.57 13.85
N GLN A 49 -18.25 -15.12 13.82
CA GLN A 49 -19.41 -16.03 13.81
C GLN A 49 -19.98 -16.07 12.39
N VAL A 50 -20.00 -17.26 11.80
CA VAL A 50 -20.76 -17.51 10.58
C VAL A 50 -22.18 -17.86 10.99
N ILE A 51 -23.13 -17.00 10.60
CA ILE A 51 -24.56 -17.18 10.88
C ILE A 51 -25.25 -17.51 9.57
N ASN A 52 -26.07 -18.56 9.56
CA ASN A 52 -26.87 -18.90 8.40
C ASN A 52 -27.95 -17.81 8.14
N PRO A 53 -27.92 -17.08 7.02
CA PRO A 53 -28.84 -15.98 6.78
C PRO A 53 -30.30 -16.43 6.54
N ASN A 54 -30.56 -17.74 6.38
CA ASN A 54 -31.89 -18.29 6.14
C ASN A 54 -32.51 -19.01 7.35
N ALA A 55 -31.83 -19.07 8.51
CA ALA A 55 -32.38 -19.69 9.72
C ALA A 55 -33.23 -18.69 10.52
N GLN A 56 -34.49 -19.05 10.84
CA GLN A 56 -35.43 -18.19 11.56
C GLN A 56 -35.01 -17.84 13.00
N GLU A 57 -34.01 -18.53 13.57
CA GLU A 57 -33.40 -18.23 14.88
C GLU A 57 -31.91 -18.64 14.90
N GLY A 58 -31.01 -17.77 14.43
CA GLY A 58 -29.59 -17.62 14.83
C GLY A 58 -28.74 -18.84 15.26
N GLU A 59 -28.73 -19.94 14.50
CA GLU A 59 -27.83 -21.08 14.76
C GLU A 59 -26.40 -20.80 14.26
N VAL A 60 -25.40 -21.00 15.15
CA VAL A 60 -23.97 -20.76 14.90
C VAL A 60 -23.30 -22.05 14.42
N ILE A 61 -22.71 -22.04 13.23
CA ILE A 61 -22.23 -23.26 12.55
C ILE A 61 -20.74 -23.54 12.83
N GLY A 62 -19.99 -22.61 13.45
CA GLY A 62 -18.59 -22.82 13.86
C GLY A 62 -17.89 -21.57 14.38
N ARG A 63 -16.70 -21.71 14.96
CA ARG A 63 -15.84 -20.60 15.45
C ARG A 63 -14.41 -20.76 14.94
N ILE A 64 -13.81 -19.67 14.46
CA ILE A 64 -12.39 -19.58 14.12
C ILE A 64 -11.78 -18.44 14.95
N SER A 65 -10.59 -18.68 15.50
CA SER A 65 -9.78 -17.70 16.23
C SER A 65 -8.42 -17.58 15.56
N VAL A 66 -7.97 -16.34 15.31
CA VAL A 66 -6.68 -16.03 14.67
C VAL A 66 -5.87 -15.11 15.59
N VAL A 67 -4.55 -15.31 15.68
CA VAL A 67 -3.58 -14.46 16.39
C VAL A 67 -2.42 -14.16 15.45
N ASP A 68 -2.24 -12.87 15.15
CA ASP A 68 -1.19 -12.15 14.38
C ASP A 68 -0.48 -12.82 13.17
N GLY A 69 -0.57 -12.15 12.01
CA GLY A 69 0.12 -12.50 10.76
C GLY A 69 -0.68 -12.08 9.52
N ALA A 70 -0.02 -11.44 8.54
CA ALA A 70 -0.61 -11.18 7.23
C ALA A 70 -0.93 -12.52 6.52
N LEU A 71 -2.14 -12.65 5.97
CA LEU A 71 -2.55 -13.82 5.20
C LEU A 71 -1.63 -14.01 3.99
N SER A 72 -0.90 -15.12 3.93
CA SER A 72 -0.44 -15.70 2.65
C SER A 72 -1.53 -16.61 2.11
N VAL A 73 -1.66 -16.71 0.79
CA VAL A 73 -2.79 -17.37 0.10
C VAL A 73 -2.84 -18.90 0.35
N SER A 74 -1.82 -19.50 0.95
CA SER A 74 -1.76 -20.95 1.16
C SER A 74 -2.44 -21.50 2.43
N ASP A 75 -3.05 -20.68 3.30
CA ASP A 75 -3.59 -21.15 4.59
C ASP A 75 -5.10 -21.50 4.61
N ILE A 76 -5.76 -21.57 3.45
CA ILE A 76 -7.16 -22.03 3.37
C ILE A 76 -7.22 -23.41 2.73
N LEU A 77 -7.02 -24.49 3.50
CA LEU A 77 -7.85 -25.71 3.42
C LEU A 77 -7.34 -26.78 4.41
N LYS A 78 -8.12 -27.03 5.47
CA LYS A 78 -8.38 -28.37 6.03
C LYS A 78 -9.47 -28.24 7.09
N LEU A 79 -10.72 -28.34 6.66
CA LEU A 79 -11.86 -28.59 7.54
C LEU A 79 -12.57 -29.85 7.06
N ASP A 80 -12.28 -30.93 7.78
CA ASP A 80 -12.89 -32.24 7.66
C ASP A 80 -14.36 -32.15 8.12
N LEU A 81 -15.31 -32.31 7.18
CA LEU A 81 -16.73 -32.42 7.49
C LEU A 81 -17.16 -33.89 7.43
N GLY A 82 -16.98 -34.59 8.55
CA GLY A 82 -17.59 -35.89 8.76
C GLY A 82 -19.10 -35.80 8.98
N GLY A 83 -19.87 -36.58 8.20
CA GLY A 83 -21.09 -37.24 8.71
C GLY A 83 -22.45 -36.73 8.22
N ASP A 84 -22.99 -37.48 7.25
CA ASP A 84 -24.39 -37.90 7.03
C ASP A 84 -25.53 -36.86 6.92
N GLY A 85 -26.04 -36.69 5.69
CA GLY A 85 -27.38 -36.17 5.43
C GLY A 85 -27.71 -35.93 3.97
N GLN A 86 -28.23 -36.96 3.26
CA GLN A 86 -28.85 -36.79 1.95
C GLN A 86 -30.09 -35.88 2.04
N PHE A 87 -30.23 -34.90 1.14
CA PHE A 87 -31.51 -34.54 0.50
C PHE A 87 -31.23 -33.87 -0.86
N GLY A 88 -31.89 -34.37 -1.90
CA GLY A 88 -31.66 -33.95 -3.29
C GLY A 88 -32.63 -32.90 -3.81
N GLY A 89 -32.30 -32.43 -5.02
CA GLY A 89 -33.25 -31.89 -6.01
C GLY A 89 -33.26 -30.37 -6.18
N GLY A 90 -32.71 -29.91 -7.32
CA GLY A 90 -33.27 -28.81 -8.11
C GLY A 90 -32.62 -27.42 -7.98
N ASP A 91 -32.02 -27.01 -9.11
CA ASP A 91 -31.77 -25.65 -9.61
C ASP A 91 -30.82 -24.69 -8.87
N ASP A 92 -29.65 -24.54 -9.51
CA ASP A 92 -28.80 -23.35 -9.67
C ASP A 92 -28.96 -22.19 -8.69
N THR A 93 -27.96 -22.04 -7.82
CA THR A 93 -27.20 -20.79 -7.59
C THR A 93 -26.11 -21.06 -6.54
N ALA A 94 -24.98 -21.63 -6.99
CA ALA A 94 -23.75 -21.62 -6.19
C ALA A 94 -22.98 -20.33 -6.50
N LEU A 95 -22.69 -19.58 -5.44
CA LEU A 95 -21.89 -18.36 -5.45
C LEU A 95 -20.45 -18.77 -5.13
N ASP A 96 -19.65 -19.10 -6.15
CA ASP A 96 -18.22 -19.42 -5.98
C ASP A 96 -17.37 -18.17 -6.20
N LEU A 97 -16.58 -17.81 -5.19
CA LEU A 97 -15.55 -16.76 -5.20
C LEU A 97 -14.22 -17.39 -5.64
N ALA A 98 -13.57 -16.82 -6.64
CA ALA A 98 -12.30 -17.30 -7.22
C ALA A 98 -11.07 -16.87 -6.39
N GLU A 99 -10.05 -17.74 -6.32
CA GLU A 99 -8.71 -17.50 -5.77
C GLU A 99 -7.79 -16.77 -6.77
N ILE A 100 -6.74 -16.12 -6.25
CA ILE A 100 -5.63 -15.50 -7.00
C ILE A 100 -4.37 -16.28 -6.63
N ASP A 101 -3.56 -16.71 -7.59
CA ASP A 101 -2.19 -17.20 -7.33
C ASP A 101 -1.12 -16.16 -7.73
N ASP A 102 0.10 -16.36 -7.22
CA ASP A 102 1.24 -15.42 -7.26
C ASP A 102 1.88 -15.25 -8.66
N SER A 103 1.18 -15.62 -9.73
CA SER A 103 1.63 -15.43 -11.13
C SER A 103 0.89 -14.31 -11.90
N GLY A 104 -0.12 -13.68 -11.29
CA GLY A 104 -0.80 -12.51 -11.86
C GLY A 104 -1.71 -12.80 -13.09
N GLN A 105 -2.23 -14.02 -13.24
CA GLN A 105 -3.19 -14.38 -14.30
C GLN A 105 -4.66 -14.14 -13.90
N PHE A 106 -5.50 -13.80 -14.89
CA PHE A 106 -6.92 -13.46 -14.71
C PHE A 106 -7.80 -14.45 -15.50
N ASP A 107 -8.64 -15.23 -14.82
CA ASP A 107 -9.60 -16.15 -15.45
C ASP A 107 -11.02 -15.56 -15.48
N VAL A 108 -11.69 -15.64 -16.63
CA VAL A 108 -13.12 -15.30 -16.78
C VAL A 108 -13.89 -16.52 -17.28
N PHE A 109 -14.87 -16.97 -16.49
CA PHE A 109 -15.70 -18.12 -16.83
C PHE A 109 -16.94 -17.73 -17.64
N PHE A 110 -17.17 -18.44 -18.75
CA PHE A 110 -18.48 -18.55 -19.39
C PHE A 110 -18.85 -20.03 -19.53
N GLY A 111 -19.86 -20.48 -18.79
CA GLY A 111 -20.71 -21.60 -19.20
C GLY A 111 -20.04 -22.95 -19.51
N GLY A 112 -18.97 -23.33 -18.81
CA GLY A 112 -18.63 -24.75 -18.63
C GLY A 112 -17.52 -25.39 -19.48
N ASP A 113 -16.73 -24.66 -20.29
CA ASP A 113 -15.56 -25.23 -20.99
C ASP A 113 -14.27 -24.39 -20.80
N VAL A 114 -13.11 -25.06 -20.71
CA VAL A 114 -11.79 -24.48 -20.37
C VAL A 114 -10.96 -24.15 -21.63
N VAL A 115 -10.35 -22.96 -21.70
CA VAL A 115 -9.32 -22.62 -22.70
C VAL A 115 -8.10 -22.02 -21.99
N LYS A 116 -6.91 -22.61 -22.19
CA LYS A 116 -5.62 -22.10 -21.67
C LYS A 116 -4.89 -21.31 -22.76
N LEU A 117 -4.33 -20.15 -22.43
CA LEU A 117 -3.48 -19.37 -23.33
C LEU A 117 -2.11 -19.09 -22.69
N ALA A 118 -1.04 -19.28 -23.47
CA ALA A 118 0.35 -19.16 -23.05
C ALA A 118 0.93 -17.78 -23.38
N GLY A 119 1.70 -17.23 -22.44
CA GLY A 119 2.94 -16.44 -22.67
C GLY A 119 2.84 -15.02 -23.26
N PRO A 120 3.61 -14.04 -22.74
CA PRO A 120 3.49 -12.64 -23.09
C PRO A 120 4.31 -12.32 -24.35
N ASN A 121 3.71 -11.64 -25.34
CA ASN A 121 4.38 -10.64 -26.19
C ASN A 121 3.39 -9.99 -27.18
N ASN A 122 3.20 -8.68 -27.04
CA ASN A 122 2.71 -7.67 -27.99
C ASN A 122 1.36 -7.88 -28.73
N TYR A 123 0.47 -6.87 -28.60
CA TYR A 123 -0.29 -6.13 -29.63
C TYR A 123 -1.68 -5.65 -29.11
N GLU A 124 -2.08 -4.45 -29.58
CA GLU A 124 -3.18 -3.57 -29.12
C GLU A 124 -4.55 -4.21 -28.80
N ILE A 125 -5.17 -3.78 -27.69
CA ILE A 125 -6.59 -3.99 -27.38
C ILE A 125 -7.43 -2.91 -28.06
N LEU A 126 -8.19 -3.27 -29.10
CA LEU A 126 -9.32 -2.47 -29.61
C LEU A 126 -10.63 -3.02 -29.02
N GLY A 127 -11.24 -2.26 -28.11
CA GLY A 127 -12.51 -2.61 -27.48
C GLY A 127 -13.71 -2.48 -28.42
N GLY A 128 -14.62 -3.47 -28.36
CA GLY A 128 -15.93 -3.44 -29.00
C GLY A 128 -17.04 -3.79 -28.00
N ILE A 129 -17.96 -2.85 -27.78
CA ILE A 129 -19.15 -2.94 -26.91
C ILE A 129 -20.26 -3.69 -27.67
N TRP A 130 -21.01 -4.59 -27.00
CA TRP A 130 -22.32 -5.03 -27.49
C TRP A 130 -23.41 -4.91 -26.42
N THR A 131 -24.36 -4.02 -26.70
CA THR A 131 -25.66 -3.89 -26.06
C THR A 131 -26.65 -4.86 -26.72
N THR A 132 -27.54 -5.45 -25.93
CA THR A 132 -28.70 -6.18 -26.45
C THR A 132 -29.75 -5.19 -26.97
N ASP A 133 -30.34 -5.56 -28.11
CA ASP A 133 -31.48 -4.91 -28.77
C ASP A 133 -31.19 -3.65 -29.61
N LEU A 134 -31.06 -3.81 -30.93
CA LEU A 134 -31.65 -2.95 -31.96
C LEU A 134 -31.51 -3.58 -33.36
N THR A 135 -32.64 -3.67 -34.05
CA THR A 135 -32.78 -4.01 -35.47
C THR A 135 -32.27 -2.85 -36.34
N THR A 136 -30.96 -2.76 -36.58
CA THR A 136 -30.39 -2.03 -37.73
C THR A 136 -28.91 -2.35 -37.91
N ASN A 137 -28.51 -2.64 -39.15
CA ASN A 137 -27.15 -3.00 -39.57
C ASN A 137 -26.10 -1.95 -39.17
N VAL A 138 -25.07 -2.38 -38.43
CA VAL A 138 -23.81 -1.64 -38.25
C VAL A 138 -22.67 -2.55 -38.69
N ALA A 139 -21.99 -2.16 -39.77
CA ALA A 139 -20.78 -2.81 -40.26
C ALA A 139 -19.58 -2.35 -39.42
N ILE A 140 -18.89 -3.29 -38.76
CA ILE A 140 -17.62 -3.04 -38.09
C ILE A 140 -16.53 -3.76 -38.89
N ARG A 141 -15.57 -2.98 -39.41
CA ARG A 141 -14.35 -3.48 -40.06
C ARG A 141 -13.34 -3.87 -38.98
N GLY A 142 -13.03 -5.15 -38.88
CA GLY A 142 -11.99 -5.70 -38.00
C GLY A 142 -11.74 -7.18 -38.32
N LYS A 143 -10.47 -7.58 -38.35
CA LYS A 143 -9.94 -8.89 -38.76
C LYS A 143 -10.41 -9.99 -37.79
N LEU A 144 -11.20 -10.97 -38.26
CA LEU A 144 -11.69 -12.09 -37.45
C LEU A 144 -10.61 -13.18 -37.28
N THR A 145 -10.49 -13.66 -36.04
CA THR A 145 -9.56 -14.67 -35.52
C THR A 145 -9.91 -16.09 -35.98
N THR A 146 -8.88 -16.87 -36.31
CA THR A 146 -8.91 -18.29 -36.67
C THR A 146 -9.25 -19.17 -35.46
N SER A 147 -10.20 -20.11 -35.61
CA SER A 147 -10.50 -21.14 -34.61
C SER A 147 -9.78 -22.44 -34.96
N TYR A 148 -9.12 -23.07 -33.98
CA TYR A 148 -8.42 -24.35 -34.13
C TYR A 148 -9.19 -25.49 -33.46
N VAL A 149 -9.22 -26.67 -34.08
CA VAL A 149 -9.77 -27.91 -33.49
C VAL A 149 -8.68 -28.98 -33.51
N SER A 150 -8.42 -29.60 -32.35
CA SER A 150 -7.44 -30.69 -32.20
C SER A 150 -8.15 -32.04 -32.11
N LEU A 151 -7.71 -33.00 -32.92
CA LEU A 151 -8.12 -34.40 -32.86
C LEU A 151 -6.89 -35.28 -33.05
N GLY A 152 -6.57 -36.13 -32.07
CA GLY A 152 -5.53 -37.15 -32.19
C GLY A 152 -4.09 -36.61 -32.29
N GLY A 153 -3.81 -35.44 -31.71
CA GLY A 153 -2.44 -34.90 -31.59
C GLY A 153 -1.95 -34.03 -32.76
N ARG A 154 -2.83 -33.60 -33.67
CA ARG A 154 -2.55 -32.56 -34.67
C ARG A 154 -3.67 -31.50 -34.71
N VAL A 155 -3.29 -30.27 -35.00
CA VAL A 155 -4.14 -29.07 -34.92
C VAL A 155 -4.60 -28.69 -36.33
N PHE A 156 -5.91 -28.59 -36.55
CA PHE A 156 -6.47 -28.20 -37.85
C PHE A 156 -7.01 -26.76 -37.79
N SER A 157 -6.73 -25.96 -38.82
CA SER A 157 -7.32 -24.63 -39.02
C SER A 157 -8.40 -24.70 -40.10
N ILE A 158 -9.61 -24.22 -39.79
CA ILE A 158 -10.67 -24.04 -40.78
C ILE A 158 -10.71 -22.56 -41.15
N ILE A 159 -10.31 -22.22 -42.38
CA ILE A 159 -10.41 -20.86 -42.93
C ILE A 159 -11.71 -20.77 -43.74
N GLY A 160 -12.51 -19.73 -43.49
CA GLY A 160 -13.84 -19.53 -44.06
C GLY A 160 -13.90 -19.41 -45.59
N ILE A 161 -15.12 -19.58 -46.12
CA ILE A 161 -15.45 -19.53 -47.55
C ILE A 161 -15.58 -18.07 -47.99
N VAL A 162 -14.81 -17.64 -48.99
CA VAL A 162 -14.94 -16.31 -49.61
C VAL A 162 -15.59 -16.47 -50.99
N SER A 163 -16.66 -15.72 -51.26
CA SER A 163 -17.15 -15.52 -52.64
C SER A 163 -16.49 -14.26 -53.21
N PRO A 164 -15.77 -14.34 -54.35
CA PRO A 164 -14.90 -13.26 -54.80
C PRO A 164 -15.61 -12.05 -55.43
N GLU A 165 -16.94 -11.94 -55.43
CA GLU A 165 -17.63 -10.89 -56.22
C GLU A 165 -18.61 -9.94 -55.52
N THR A 166 -18.90 -10.00 -54.21
CA THR A 166 -19.82 -8.99 -53.61
C THR A 166 -19.53 -8.47 -52.20
N GLY A 167 -18.45 -8.88 -51.51
CA GLY A 167 -17.98 -8.19 -50.31
C GLY A 167 -19.01 -8.04 -49.16
N GLU A 168 -19.92 -9.00 -49.00
CA GLU A 168 -20.81 -9.10 -47.84
C GLU A 168 -20.58 -10.46 -47.15
N ASP A 169 -20.06 -10.44 -45.92
CA ASP A 169 -19.78 -11.64 -45.12
C ASP A 169 -21.10 -12.27 -44.62
N SER A 170 -21.49 -13.39 -45.23
CA SER A 170 -22.59 -14.24 -44.76
C SER A 170 -22.00 -15.45 -44.03
N LEU A 171 -21.58 -15.28 -42.78
CA LEU A 171 -21.05 -16.38 -41.97
C LEU A 171 -22.19 -17.26 -41.44
N LEU A 172 -22.32 -18.48 -41.96
CA LEU A 172 -23.17 -19.53 -41.40
C LEU A 172 -22.46 -20.16 -40.19
N VAL A 173 -22.82 -19.75 -38.97
CA VAL A 173 -22.40 -20.43 -37.74
C VAL A 173 -23.46 -21.49 -37.37
N PRO A 174 -23.09 -22.76 -37.10
CA PRO A 174 -24.03 -23.77 -36.62
C PRO A 174 -24.65 -23.34 -35.29
N GLY A 175 -25.98 -23.43 -35.17
CA GLY A 175 -26.66 -23.24 -33.89
C GLY A 175 -26.41 -24.41 -32.94
N PRO A 176 -26.59 -24.24 -31.62
CA PRO A 176 -26.38 -25.31 -30.65
C PRO A 176 -27.27 -26.53 -30.99
N GLY A 177 -26.65 -27.68 -31.27
CA GLY A 177 -27.35 -28.96 -31.52
C GLY A 177 -27.07 -29.68 -32.85
N ASP A 178 -26.28 -29.11 -33.77
CA ASP A 178 -25.91 -29.77 -35.03
C ASP A 178 -24.56 -30.50 -34.93
N SER A 179 -24.51 -31.82 -35.17
CA SER A 179 -23.28 -32.63 -35.15
C SER A 179 -22.88 -33.06 -36.57
N TRP A 180 -21.66 -32.72 -36.98
CA TRP A 180 -21.06 -33.13 -38.26
C TRP A 180 -20.05 -34.26 -37.99
N VAL A 181 -20.09 -35.35 -38.78
CA VAL A 181 -19.23 -36.53 -38.57
C VAL A 181 -18.39 -36.78 -39.82
N PHE A 182 -17.06 -36.87 -39.62
CA PHE A 182 -16.08 -37.31 -40.61
C PHE A 182 -15.57 -38.71 -40.23
N SER A 183 -15.44 -39.64 -41.18
CA SER A 183 -14.88 -40.97 -40.93
C SER A 183 -13.89 -41.40 -42.01
N GLY A 184 -12.69 -41.80 -41.60
CA GLY A 184 -11.61 -42.39 -42.41
C GLY A 184 -10.40 -42.73 -41.53
N SER A 185 -9.77 -43.90 -41.74
CA SER A 185 -8.65 -44.41 -40.90
C SER A 185 -7.30 -44.26 -41.61
N PRO A 186 -6.21 -43.87 -40.92
CA PRO A 186 -4.87 -43.85 -41.51
C PRO A 186 -4.26 -45.26 -41.60
N ALA A 187 -3.60 -45.57 -42.73
CA ALA A 187 -2.79 -46.77 -42.94
C ALA A 187 -1.36 -46.59 -42.39
N ASP A 188 -0.69 -47.72 -42.12
CA ASP A 188 0.46 -47.93 -41.25
C ASP A 188 1.85 -47.90 -41.93
N THR A 189 2.88 -48.10 -41.11
CA THR A 189 4.27 -47.59 -41.14
C THR A 189 5.28 -48.27 -42.09
N ASN A 190 4.90 -48.74 -43.27
CA ASN A 190 5.89 -49.21 -44.26
C ASN A 190 5.47 -48.90 -45.69
N GLY A 191 6.15 -47.93 -46.31
CA GLY A 191 5.86 -47.44 -47.65
C GLY A 191 5.84 -48.54 -48.73
N SER A 192 4.64 -48.94 -49.15
CA SER A 192 4.24 -49.09 -50.55
C SER A 192 2.72 -49.23 -50.64
N PRO A 193 2.02 -48.52 -51.55
CA PRO A 193 0.57 -48.44 -51.58
C PRO A 193 -0.07 -49.55 -52.43
N ASN A 194 -1.13 -50.19 -51.90
CA ASN A 194 -1.98 -51.09 -52.69
C ASN A 194 -3.32 -50.41 -53.07
N GLU A 195 -3.34 -50.00 -54.33
CA GLU A 195 -4.36 -50.06 -55.39
C GLU A 195 -5.78 -49.47 -55.29
N ASP A 196 -6.38 -49.15 -54.14
CA ASP A 196 -7.78 -48.65 -54.15
C ASP A 196 -7.99 -47.40 -53.27
N GLY A 197 -7.12 -46.38 -53.44
CA GLY A 197 -7.11 -45.12 -52.69
C GLY A 197 -8.47 -44.43 -52.47
N VAL A 198 -9.11 -44.75 -51.34
CA VAL A 198 -10.33 -44.13 -50.82
C VAL A 198 -10.03 -43.54 -49.44
N VAL A 199 -10.21 -42.22 -49.28
CA VAL A 199 -10.01 -41.50 -48.01
C VAL A 199 -11.25 -40.63 -47.70
N GLY A 200 -12.29 -41.23 -47.10
CA GLY A 200 -13.38 -40.55 -46.35
C GLY A 200 -14.60 -39.97 -47.11
N THR A 201 -15.72 -39.80 -46.40
CA THR A 201 -17.00 -39.18 -46.85
C THR A 201 -17.56 -38.19 -45.81
N VAL A 202 -18.27 -37.14 -46.24
CA VAL A 202 -18.95 -36.14 -45.38
C VAL A 202 -20.46 -36.15 -45.63
N THR A 203 -21.27 -36.20 -44.57
CA THR A 203 -22.75 -36.22 -44.67
C THR A 203 -23.37 -35.02 -43.98
N VAL A 204 -24.25 -34.27 -44.68
CA VAL A 204 -24.98 -33.10 -44.15
C VAL A 204 -26.41 -33.51 -43.73
N PRO A 205 -26.95 -33.05 -42.58
CA PRO A 205 -28.28 -33.44 -42.11
C PRO A 205 -29.43 -32.99 -43.03
N THR A 206 -30.38 -33.88 -43.25
CA THR A 206 -31.58 -33.70 -44.08
C THR A 206 -32.49 -32.57 -43.58
N GLY A 207 -32.87 -31.64 -44.47
CA GLY A 207 -33.90 -30.62 -44.21
C GLY A 207 -33.49 -29.18 -44.54
N ARG A 208 -32.21 -28.93 -44.84
CA ARG A 208 -31.73 -27.65 -45.38
C ARG A 208 -31.17 -27.84 -46.78
N SER A 209 -31.52 -26.93 -47.69
CA SER A 209 -31.03 -26.92 -49.07
C SER A 209 -29.98 -25.82 -49.20
N LEU A 210 -28.78 -26.15 -49.70
CA LEU A 210 -27.77 -25.19 -50.12
C LEU A 210 -28.28 -24.50 -51.39
N TYR A 211 -28.72 -23.25 -51.27
CA TYR A 211 -29.01 -22.38 -52.41
C TYR A 211 -27.95 -21.27 -52.44
N THR A 212 -27.02 -21.34 -53.39
CA THR A 212 -26.15 -20.23 -53.76
C THR A 212 -26.54 -19.75 -55.15
N GLU A 213 -27.04 -18.51 -55.27
CA GLU A 213 -27.16 -17.83 -56.56
C GLU A 213 -25.79 -17.29 -56.94
N GLY A 214 -25.00 -18.10 -57.66
CA GLY A 214 -23.63 -17.76 -58.04
C GLY A 214 -22.73 -18.98 -57.87
N ASN A 215 -22.34 -19.57 -58.99
CA ASN A 215 -21.67 -20.86 -59.06
C ASN A 215 -20.20 -20.74 -58.66
N ILE A 216 -19.83 -21.10 -57.43
CA ILE A 216 -18.59 -21.78 -56.99
C ILE A 216 -18.67 -21.88 -55.45
N VAL A 217 -18.42 -23.06 -54.90
CA VAL A 217 -18.14 -23.24 -53.47
C VAL A 217 -16.76 -23.86 -53.42
N GLU A 218 -15.78 -23.13 -52.89
CA GLU A 218 -14.40 -23.58 -52.71
C GLU A 218 -14.24 -24.21 -51.33
N PHE A 219 -13.52 -25.34 -51.29
CA PHE A 219 -13.11 -26.00 -50.07
C PHE A 219 -11.58 -26.02 -50.07
N HIS A 220 -10.96 -25.33 -49.12
CA HIS A 220 -9.52 -25.42 -48.90
C HIS A 220 -9.23 -26.41 -47.77
N PHE A 221 -8.36 -27.38 -48.03
CA PHE A 221 -7.84 -28.31 -47.04
C PHE A 221 -6.33 -28.10 -46.99
N ALA A 222 -5.81 -27.58 -45.87
CA ALA A 222 -4.38 -27.50 -45.63
C ALA A 222 -3.96 -28.68 -44.74
N PHE A 223 -2.97 -29.46 -45.20
CA PHE A 223 -2.29 -30.46 -44.39
C PHE A 223 -0.98 -29.86 -43.88
N ASP A 224 -0.64 -30.08 -42.61
CA ASP A 224 0.51 -29.47 -41.92
C ASP A 224 1.76 -29.34 -42.79
N GLY A 225 2.12 -28.08 -43.07
CA GLY A 225 3.51 -27.66 -43.10
C GLY A 225 4.34 -27.89 -44.36
N ASN A 226 3.77 -27.91 -45.58
CA ASN A 226 4.39 -27.30 -46.78
C ASN A 226 3.55 -27.49 -48.04
N SER A 227 3.41 -26.43 -48.82
CA SER A 227 2.84 -26.33 -50.19
C SER A 227 1.33 -26.53 -50.37
N ASP A 228 0.68 -25.41 -50.75
CA ASP A 228 -0.70 -25.31 -51.22
C ASP A 228 -0.99 -26.25 -52.39
N LEU A 229 -2.01 -27.09 -52.24
CA LEU A 229 -2.56 -27.92 -53.30
C LEU A 229 -4.00 -27.44 -53.56
N ASP A 230 -4.14 -26.45 -54.43
CA ASP A 230 -5.42 -25.89 -54.85
C ASP A 230 -6.20 -26.90 -55.72
N ALA A 231 -7.14 -27.61 -55.11
CA ALA A 231 -8.07 -28.49 -55.83
C ALA A 231 -9.36 -27.75 -56.19
N TYR A 232 -9.45 -27.25 -57.43
CA TYR A 232 -10.65 -26.59 -57.95
C TYR A 232 -11.77 -27.58 -58.32
N PHE A 233 -12.95 -27.45 -57.70
CA PHE A 233 -14.16 -28.16 -58.14
C PHE A 233 -15.23 -27.20 -58.69
N LYS A 234 -15.59 -27.38 -59.97
CA LYS A 234 -16.78 -26.78 -60.57
C LYS A 234 -17.91 -27.81 -60.60
N GLN A 235 -18.95 -27.66 -59.79
CA GLN A 235 -20.17 -28.44 -59.98
C GLN A 235 -21.30 -27.58 -60.56
N ASN A 236 -21.64 -27.89 -61.81
CA ASN A 236 -22.75 -27.30 -62.55
C ASN A 236 -24.05 -28.10 -62.29
N ARG A 237 -24.97 -27.51 -61.52
CA ARG A 237 -26.40 -27.87 -61.35
C ARG A 237 -26.78 -29.09 -60.48
N SER A 238 -27.52 -28.75 -59.41
CA SER A 238 -28.62 -29.49 -58.76
C SER A 238 -28.49 -31.02 -58.62
N ALA A 239 -27.96 -31.47 -57.49
CA ALA A 239 -28.11 -32.84 -57.00
C ALA A 239 -28.70 -32.83 -55.58
N SER A 240 -29.84 -33.50 -55.41
CA SER A 240 -30.49 -33.77 -54.13
C SER A 240 -29.88 -35.03 -53.49
N SER A 241 -29.56 -34.94 -52.20
CA SER A 241 -29.21 -36.00 -51.24
C SER A 241 -27.96 -36.85 -51.50
N SER A 242 -27.02 -36.73 -50.55
CA SER A 242 -26.02 -37.71 -50.06
C SER A 242 -25.02 -38.32 -51.05
N ASP A 243 -23.73 -38.09 -50.75
CA ASP A 243 -22.50 -38.70 -51.32
C ASP A 243 -21.80 -37.91 -52.45
N ILE A 244 -20.87 -37.01 -52.07
CA ILE A 244 -19.85 -36.46 -52.99
C ILE A 244 -18.66 -37.44 -52.98
N LYS A 245 -18.33 -38.04 -54.13
CA LYS A 245 -17.19 -38.96 -54.32
C LYS A 245 -16.09 -38.28 -55.15
N LEU A 246 -14.85 -38.29 -54.65
CA LEU A 246 -13.66 -37.77 -55.34
C LEU A 246 -12.96 -38.90 -56.12
N VAL A 247 -12.65 -38.70 -57.40
CA VAL A 247 -11.84 -39.62 -58.24
C VAL A 247 -10.90 -38.77 -59.11
N ILE A 248 -9.58 -39.00 -59.08
CA ILE A 248 -8.58 -38.27 -59.88
C ILE A 248 -8.03 -39.18 -61.00
N PRO A 249 -8.28 -38.89 -62.30
CA PRO A 249 -7.62 -39.59 -63.41
C PRO A 249 -6.36 -38.86 -63.94
N ARG A 250 -5.30 -39.61 -64.30
CA ARG A 250 -4.02 -39.11 -64.88
C ARG A 250 -4.14 -38.77 -66.38
N GLY A 251 -3.44 -37.73 -66.84
CA GLY A 251 -3.18 -37.45 -68.27
C GLY A 251 -2.10 -36.39 -68.53
N ASP A 252 -1.04 -36.82 -69.24
CA ASP A 252 0.02 -36.14 -70.02
C ASP A 252 0.84 -34.96 -69.44
N GLU A 253 2.16 -35.18 -69.36
CA GLU A 253 3.20 -34.37 -68.71
C GLU A 253 3.77 -33.25 -69.64
N PRO A 254 3.89 -31.98 -69.17
CA PRO A 254 4.68 -30.93 -69.81
C PRO A 254 6.20 -31.11 -69.57
N PRO A 255 7.10 -30.55 -70.40
CA PRO A 255 8.54 -30.77 -70.27
C PRO A 255 9.08 -30.28 -68.92
N VAL A 256 9.83 -31.13 -68.21
CA VAL A 256 10.51 -30.85 -66.94
C VAL A 256 11.72 -29.92 -67.14
N LEU A 257 11.85 -28.90 -66.28
CA LEU A 257 12.93 -27.91 -66.26
C LEU A 257 13.94 -28.24 -65.16
N GLY A 258 15.17 -27.72 -65.28
CA GLY A 258 16.23 -27.89 -64.28
C GLY A 258 17.34 -26.86 -64.39
N ALA A 259 18.14 -26.73 -63.34
CA ALA A 259 19.19 -25.73 -63.19
C ALA A 259 20.34 -25.98 -64.18
N CYS A 260 20.62 -24.96 -64.98
CA CYS A 260 21.73 -24.88 -65.91
C CYS A 260 22.79 -23.94 -65.37
N CYS A 261 23.94 -24.49 -64.97
CA CYS A 261 25.06 -23.71 -64.47
C CYS A 261 25.95 -23.26 -65.63
N LEU A 262 25.88 -21.98 -65.97
CA LEU A 262 26.63 -21.40 -67.07
C LEU A 262 28.06 -21.06 -66.62
N PRO A 263 29.05 -21.08 -67.55
CA PRO A 263 30.46 -20.82 -67.22
C PRO A 263 30.75 -19.42 -66.67
N ASP A 264 29.81 -18.48 -66.80
CA ASP A 264 29.91 -17.12 -66.26
C ASP A 264 29.45 -16.99 -64.80
N GLY A 265 29.07 -18.11 -64.17
CA GLY A 265 28.60 -18.17 -62.78
C GLY A 265 27.09 -17.95 -62.62
N SER A 266 26.34 -17.77 -63.70
CA SER A 266 24.88 -17.62 -63.65
C SER A 266 24.15 -18.97 -63.66
N CYS A 267 23.02 -19.05 -62.93
CA CYS A 267 22.12 -20.20 -62.91
C CYS A 267 20.83 -19.85 -63.68
N ALA A 268 20.34 -20.75 -64.53
CA ALA A 268 19.06 -20.59 -65.23
C ALA A 268 18.26 -21.89 -65.23
N GLU A 269 16.95 -21.83 -65.00
CA GLU A 269 16.07 -22.98 -65.12
C GLU A 269 15.51 -23.12 -66.53
N ILE A 270 16.03 -24.10 -67.25
CA ILE A 270 15.71 -24.37 -68.65
C ILE A 270 15.69 -25.89 -68.87
N THR A 271 15.36 -26.37 -70.06
CA THR A 271 15.42 -27.81 -70.34
C THR A 271 16.87 -28.28 -70.52
N ARG A 272 17.14 -29.57 -70.35
CA ARG A 272 18.47 -30.18 -70.59
C ARG A 272 19.03 -29.78 -71.96
N ASP A 273 18.22 -29.93 -73.00
CA ASP A 273 18.61 -29.65 -74.38
C ASP A 273 19.02 -28.18 -74.58
N GLU A 274 18.32 -27.27 -73.90
CA GLU A 274 18.58 -25.83 -73.96
C GLU A 274 19.82 -25.43 -73.12
N CYS A 275 20.09 -26.16 -72.03
CA CYS A 275 21.28 -25.97 -71.21
C CYS A 275 22.57 -26.37 -71.94
N GLU A 276 22.56 -27.55 -72.56
CA GLU A 276 23.71 -28.03 -73.33
C GLU A 276 23.98 -27.12 -74.53
N ALA A 277 22.92 -26.60 -75.19
CA ALA A 277 23.05 -25.65 -76.29
C ALA A 277 23.72 -24.32 -75.87
N ARG A 278 23.58 -23.93 -74.59
CA ARG A 278 24.21 -22.72 -74.02
C ARG A 278 25.60 -22.97 -73.42
N GLY A 279 26.11 -24.20 -73.50
CA GLY A 279 27.41 -24.58 -72.95
C GLY A 279 27.45 -24.62 -71.42
N GLY A 280 26.29 -24.70 -70.76
CA GLY A 280 26.18 -24.88 -69.31
C GLY A 280 26.13 -26.35 -68.91
N THR A 281 26.35 -26.61 -67.62
CA THR A 281 26.20 -27.95 -67.04
C THR A 281 24.79 -28.09 -66.45
N TYR A 282 23.98 -28.99 -67.01
CA TYR A 282 22.63 -29.27 -66.51
C TYR A 282 22.68 -30.17 -65.27
N LYS A 283 22.08 -29.75 -64.15
CA LYS A 283 22.23 -30.42 -62.84
C LYS A 283 21.20 -31.52 -62.57
N GLY A 284 20.11 -31.59 -63.35
CA GLY A 284 19.04 -32.57 -63.16
C GLY A 284 17.67 -31.92 -63.27
N ASP A 285 16.64 -32.73 -63.50
CA ASP A 285 15.26 -32.24 -63.59
C ASP A 285 14.75 -31.85 -62.19
N ASN A 286 14.05 -30.71 -62.06
CA ASN A 286 13.59 -30.10 -60.81
C ASN A 286 14.72 -29.71 -59.81
N VAL A 287 15.95 -29.55 -60.28
CA VAL A 287 17.03 -28.93 -59.50
C VAL A 287 16.98 -27.42 -59.76
N HIS A 288 16.96 -26.58 -58.72
CA HIS A 288 16.70 -25.13 -58.87
C HIS A 288 17.96 -24.25 -58.65
N THR A 289 19.05 -24.81 -58.13
CA THR A 289 20.25 -24.03 -57.75
C THR A 289 21.54 -24.60 -58.31
N CYS A 290 22.60 -23.77 -58.35
CA CYS A 290 23.96 -24.18 -58.67
C CYS A 290 24.86 -24.31 -57.42
N ALA A 291 24.29 -24.27 -56.21
CA ALA A 291 25.03 -24.34 -54.95
C ALA A 291 25.59 -25.75 -54.69
N GLU A 292 26.65 -25.85 -53.88
CA GLU A 292 27.27 -27.12 -53.48
C GLU A 292 26.80 -27.54 -52.07
N GLN A 293 26.97 -28.82 -51.68
CA GLN A 293 26.55 -29.30 -50.36
C GLN A 293 27.45 -28.76 -49.25
N GLY A 294 26.91 -28.68 -48.03
CA GLY A 294 27.63 -28.24 -46.83
C GLY A 294 26.99 -28.82 -45.57
N ALA A 295 27.69 -28.70 -44.44
CA ALA A 295 27.27 -29.29 -43.18
C ALA A 295 25.92 -28.73 -42.72
N CYS A 296 24.99 -29.64 -42.50
CA CYS A 296 23.67 -29.40 -41.95
C CYS A 296 23.58 -30.02 -40.56
N CYS A 297 23.50 -29.18 -39.53
CA CYS A 297 23.29 -29.64 -38.16
C CYS A 297 21.80 -29.81 -37.89
N LEU A 298 21.35 -31.06 -37.84
CA LEU A 298 19.95 -31.41 -37.62
C LEU A 298 19.59 -31.35 -36.12
N PRO A 299 18.31 -31.15 -35.76
CA PRO A 299 17.89 -31.03 -34.36
C PRO A 299 18.13 -32.27 -33.50
N ASP A 300 18.39 -33.43 -34.11
CA ASP A 300 18.72 -34.69 -33.42
C ASP A 300 20.23 -34.85 -33.14
N GLY A 301 21.02 -33.81 -33.39
CA GLY A 301 22.48 -33.79 -33.18
C GLY A 301 23.28 -34.43 -34.31
N THR A 302 22.63 -34.90 -35.38
CA THR A 302 23.32 -35.45 -36.54
C THR A 302 23.82 -34.35 -37.48
N CYS A 303 25.00 -34.56 -38.07
CA CYS A 303 25.53 -33.71 -39.13
C CYS A 303 25.47 -34.46 -40.46
N GLU A 304 24.78 -33.90 -41.44
CA GLU A 304 24.77 -34.40 -42.82
C GLU A 304 25.21 -33.32 -43.80
N GLU A 305 25.92 -33.68 -44.87
CA GLU A 305 26.25 -32.74 -45.96
C GLU A 305 25.05 -32.63 -46.91
N LEU A 306 24.23 -31.59 -46.71
CA LEU A 306 23.02 -31.32 -47.48
C LEU A 306 23.14 -30.02 -48.28
N PHE A 307 22.19 -29.76 -49.17
CA PHE A 307 22.03 -28.43 -49.73
C PHE A 307 21.35 -27.50 -48.72
N GLN A 308 21.56 -26.19 -48.82
CA GLN A 308 20.99 -25.23 -47.87
C GLN A 308 19.46 -25.36 -47.74
N ASP A 309 18.77 -25.46 -48.87
CA ASP A 309 17.31 -25.59 -48.93
C ASP A 309 16.82 -26.91 -48.33
N GLU A 310 17.52 -28.01 -48.56
CA GLU A 310 17.22 -29.31 -47.95
C GLU A 310 17.51 -29.32 -46.43
N CYS A 311 18.57 -28.63 -46.01
CA CYS A 311 18.93 -28.46 -44.60
C CYS A 311 17.84 -27.69 -43.84
N GLU A 312 17.43 -26.55 -44.39
CA GLU A 312 16.36 -25.71 -43.82
C GLU A 312 15.02 -26.45 -43.84
N ALA A 313 14.70 -27.21 -44.90
CA ALA A 313 13.49 -28.00 -45.00
C ALA A 313 13.41 -29.13 -43.94
N ARG A 314 14.56 -29.65 -43.50
CA ARG A 314 14.66 -30.63 -42.39
C ARG A 314 14.77 -29.98 -41.01
N GLY A 315 14.65 -28.65 -40.92
CA GLY A 315 14.78 -27.90 -39.67
C GLY A 315 16.21 -27.85 -39.13
N GLY A 316 17.21 -28.17 -39.95
CA GLY A 316 18.62 -28.10 -39.58
C GLY A 316 19.22 -26.71 -39.81
N THR A 317 20.35 -26.45 -39.17
CA THR A 317 21.12 -25.21 -39.34
C THR A 317 22.24 -25.43 -40.34
N TYR A 318 22.17 -24.77 -41.50
CA TYR A 318 23.19 -24.86 -42.54
C TYR A 318 24.43 -24.03 -42.19
N LYS A 319 25.62 -24.65 -42.20
CA LYS A 319 26.88 -24.00 -41.81
C LYS A 319 27.65 -23.36 -42.98
N GLY A 320 27.15 -23.50 -44.21
CA GLY A 320 27.69 -22.90 -45.44
C GLY A 320 28.26 -23.93 -46.44
N ASP A 321 28.34 -23.54 -47.72
CA ASP A 321 28.83 -24.39 -48.82
C ASP A 321 30.25 -24.94 -48.54
N ASN A 322 30.46 -26.22 -48.83
CA ASN A 322 31.74 -26.93 -48.64
C ASN A 322 32.29 -27.00 -47.20
N VAL A 323 31.48 -26.69 -46.19
CA VAL A 323 31.80 -27.01 -44.78
C VAL A 323 31.54 -28.50 -44.56
N PRO A 324 32.54 -29.33 -44.21
CA PRO A 324 32.32 -30.77 -44.02
C PRO A 324 31.69 -31.07 -42.66
N CYS A 325 31.02 -32.21 -42.57
CA CYS A 325 30.50 -32.72 -41.30
C CYS A 325 31.58 -33.40 -40.46
N ASP A 326 32.30 -32.62 -39.66
CA ASP A 326 33.25 -33.12 -38.67
C ASP A 326 32.68 -33.09 -37.24
N ALA A 327 33.27 -33.85 -36.31
CA ALA A 327 32.78 -34.04 -34.94
C ALA A 327 32.52 -32.75 -34.16
N ASP A 328 33.26 -31.68 -34.46
CA ASP A 328 33.14 -30.38 -33.78
C ASP A 328 32.19 -29.39 -34.49
N THR A 329 31.72 -29.71 -35.70
CA THR A 329 30.97 -28.77 -36.56
C THR A 329 29.55 -28.50 -36.05
N CYS A 330 28.98 -29.47 -35.33
CA CYS A 330 27.64 -29.40 -34.76
C CYS A 330 27.63 -29.59 -33.23
N ALA A 331 28.78 -29.43 -32.57
CA ALA A 331 28.80 -29.40 -31.11
C ALA A 331 27.95 -28.21 -30.61
N PRO A 332 27.12 -28.40 -29.57
CA PRO A 332 26.42 -27.29 -28.95
C PRO A 332 27.45 -26.28 -28.40
N PRO A 333 27.15 -24.97 -28.41
CA PRO A 333 28.00 -24.01 -27.74
C PRO A 333 28.13 -24.37 -26.25
N THR A 334 29.33 -24.21 -25.70
CA THR A 334 29.63 -24.43 -24.28
C THR A 334 29.86 -23.10 -23.57
N GLY A 335 29.68 -23.11 -22.26
CA GLY A 335 29.92 -21.98 -21.37
C GLY A 335 30.15 -22.46 -19.93
N ALA A 336 30.55 -21.54 -19.07
CA ALA A 336 30.88 -21.82 -17.68
C ALA A 336 29.65 -22.32 -16.91
N CYS A 337 29.76 -23.55 -16.40
CA CYS A 337 28.76 -24.21 -15.57
C CYS A 337 29.26 -24.31 -14.13
N CYS A 338 28.51 -23.72 -13.20
CA CYS A 338 28.78 -23.82 -11.77
C CYS A 338 28.00 -25.00 -11.19
N LEU A 339 28.69 -26.10 -10.94
CA LEU A 339 28.09 -27.33 -10.43
C LEU A 339 27.86 -27.24 -8.91
N PRO A 340 26.80 -27.85 -8.35
CA PRO A 340 26.63 -27.94 -6.91
C PRO A 340 27.69 -28.88 -6.31
N GLY A 341 28.28 -28.50 -5.17
CA GLY A 341 29.20 -29.35 -4.42
C GLY A 341 28.55 -30.65 -3.98
N GLY A 342 29.29 -31.76 -4.06
CA GLY A 342 28.81 -33.07 -3.62
C GLY A 342 28.64 -33.14 -2.11
N ASP A 343 27.52 -33.70 -1.66
CA ASP A 343 27.14 -33.94 -0.26
C ASP A 343 28.18 -34.77 0.52
N ASP A 344 29.20 -34.15 1.11
CA ASP A 344 29.96 -34.75 2.20
C ASP A 344 30.21 -33.73 3.32
N CYS A 345 29.12 -33.27 3.95
CA CYS A 345 29.14 -32.37 5.10
C CYS A 345 29.16 -33.13 6.45
N ASP A 346 29.85 -34.28 6.53
CA ASP A 346 29.94 -35.09 7.75
C ASP A 346 31.14 -34.68 8.65
N GLU A 347 31.50 -33.40 8.67
CA GLU A 347 32.60 -32.91 9.51
C GLU A 347 32.21 -32.82 10.99
N ASN A 348 32.84 -33.67 11.79
CA ASN A 348 32.73 -33.64 13.24
C ASN A 348 33.71 -32.63 13.85
N VAL A 349 33.19 -31.70 14.65
CA VAL A 349 33.93 -30.66 15.38
C VAL A 349 35.12 -31.23 16.15
N CYS A 350 34.95 -32.43 16.69
CA CYS A 350 35.88 -33.03 17.63
C CYS A 350 37.03 -33.81 16.98
N ASP A 351 37.01 -34.04 15.66
CA ASP A 351 38.07 -34.78 14.96
C ASP A 351 39.41 -34.03 14.96
N ASN A 352 39.34 -32.70 15.00
CA ASN A 352 40.51 -31.82 14.95
C ASN A 352 40.78 -31.10 16.28
N GLY A 353 40.31 -31.65 17.41
CA GLY A 353 40.54 -31.13 18.77
C GLY A 353 39.31 -30.47 19.40
N LYS A 354 39.44 -29.99 20.64
CA LYS A 354 38.28 -29.42 21.35
C LYS A 354 37.81 -28.09 20.72
N PRO A 355 36.50 -27.80 20.73
CA PRO A 355 35.97 -26.55 20.19
C PRO A 355 36.51 -25.34 20.97
N LYS A 356 36.99 -24.37 20.21
CA LYS A 356 37.44 -23.05 20.66
C LYS A 356 36.39 -21.98 20.39
N SER A 357 35.66 -22.10 19.29
CA SER A 357 34.47 -21.32 18.97
C SER A 357 33.46 -22.17 18.21
N LEU A 358 32.18 -21.87 18.44
CA LEU A 358 31.05 -22.44 17.71
C LEU A 358 30.18 -21.28 17.23
N THR A 359 29.83 -21.25 15.94
CA THR A 359 28.93 -20.28 15.33
C THR A 359 27.60 -20.94 15.06
N PHE A 360 26.52 -20.28 15.48
CA PHE A 360 25.16 -20.80 15.37
C PHE A 360 24.26 -19.83 14.63
N LEU A 361 23.42 -20.35 13.74
CA LEU A 361 22.28 -19.64 13.16
C LEU A 361 21.07 -19.74 14.10
N TYR A 362 20.47 -18.60 14.48
CA TYR A 362 19.25 -18.58 15.27
C TYR A 362 18.01 -18.79 14.37
N THR A 363 17.37 -19.96 14.48
CA THR A 363 16.27 -20.37 13.60
C THR A 363 14.89 -20.00 14.15
N GLY A 364 14.78 -19.63 15.43
CA GLY A 364 13.50 -19.36 16.10
C GLY A 364 12.63 -20.61 16.34
N SER A 365 13.11 -21.80 16.01
CA SER A 365 12.40 -23.08 16.21
C SER A 365 12.22 -23.45 17.69
N ASP A 366 11.41 -24.46 18.02
CA ASP A 366 11.16 -24.88 19.41
C ASP A 366 11.75 -26.26 19.79
N CYS A 367 11.81 -26.61 21.07
CA CYS A 367 12.34 -27.91 21.53
C CYS A 367 11.41 -29.12 21.23
N ARG A 368 10.26 -28.94 20.55
CA ARG A 368 9.20 -29.96 20.43
C ARG A 368 9.16 -30.64 19.06
N ASN A 369 9.96 -30.21 18.10
CA ASN A 369 10.05 -30.86 16.80
C ASN A 369 10.96 -32.11 16.91
N PRO A 370 10.48 -33.33 16.59
CA PRO A 370 11.31 -34.52 16.68
C PRO A 370 12.52 -34.52 15.74
N ASP A 371 12.53 -33.68 14.70
CA ASP A 371 13.66 -33.57 13.74
C ASP A 371 14.77 -32.60 14.21
N ASN A 372 14.55 -31.83 15.28
CA ASN A 372 15.51 -30.84 15.79
C ASN A 372 16.11 -31.22 17.16
N ASN A 373 16.02 -32.50 17.49
CA ASN A 373 16.64 -33.10 18.65
C ASN A 373 17.11 -34.51 18.26
N ASN A 374 18.31 -34.61 17.69
CA ASN A 374 18.99 -35.88 17.38
C ASN A 374 19.49 -36.57 18.67
N ASP A 375 18.61 -36.65 19.67
CA ASP A 375 18.92 -37.27 20.96
C ASP A 375 18.72 -38.79 20.86
N GLN A 376 19.78 -39.49 20.44
CA GLN A 376 19.81 -40.95 20.55
C GLN A 376 20.33 -41.45 21.90
N ASP A 377 20.98 -40.63 22.75
CA ASP A 377 21.72 -41.13 23.92
C ASP A 377 21.76 -40.23 25.20
N GLY A 378 21.04 -39.10 25.24
CA GLY A 378 20.81 -38.26 26.43
C GLY A 378 21.87 -37.16 26.70
N GLU A 379 22.67 -36.79 25.70
CA GLU A 379 23.83 -35.89 25.82
C GLU A 379 23.56 -34.43 25.39
N PHE A 380 22.40 -34.19 24.76
CA PHE A 380 21.86 -32.87 24.51
C PHE A 380 20.55 -32.70 25.27
N THR A 381 20.34 -31.55 25.89
CA THR A 381 19.03 -31.25 26.51
C THR A 381 18.54 -29.89 26.07
N CYS A 382 17.35 -29.88 25.46
CA CYS A 382 16.57 -28.68 25.20
C CYS A 382 15.41 -28.67 26.19
N SER A 383 15.35 -27.65 27.06
CA SER A 383 14.24 -27.46 27.99
C SER A 383 13.52 -26.16 27.64
N ASP A 384 12.22 -26.26 27.42
CA ASP A 384 11.28 -25.14 27.48
C ASP A 384 10.78 -24.96 28.93
N ASP A 385 10.35 -23.74 29.28
CA ASP A 385 9.66 -23.49 30.54
C ASP A 385 8.15 -23.74 30.31
N TRP A 386 7.54 -24.58 31.16
CA TRP A 386 6.28 -25.31 30.93
C TRP A 386 5.00 -24.46 30.96
N ASN A 387 4.96 -23.30 30.30
CA ASN A 387 3.73 -22.54 30.07
C ASN A 387 3.84 -21.56 28.89
N SER A 388 3.17 -21.92 27.80
CA SER A 388 2.60 -21.07 26.73
C SER A 388 3.53 -20.08 26.01
N ASP A 389 4.10 -20.50 24.88
CA ASP A 389 3.85 -19.95 23.52
C ASP A 389 4.85 -20.58 22.50
N PRO A 390 4.48 -20.80 21.22
CA PRO A 390 5.48 -21.01 20.16
C PRO A 390 6.39 -19.77 20.12
N ILE A 391 7.71 -19.89 19.91
CA ILE A 391 8.63 -18.74 19.95
C ILE A 391 8.39 -17.83 18.74
N PRO A 392 7.81 -16.62 18.89
CA PRO A 392 7.64 -15.68 17.79
C PRO A 392 8.43 -14.38 18.06
N VAL A 393 9.33 -14.39 19.06
CA VAL A 393 10.00 -13.18 19.53
C VAL A 393 11.28 -12.99 18.73
N ASN A 394 11.30 -11.92 17.96
CA ASN A 394 12.45 -11.43 17.23
C ASN A 394 12.54 -9.91 17.49
N PRO A 395 13.63 -9.38 18.07
CA PRO A 395 14.85 -10.08 18.50
C PRO A 395 14.78 -10.67 19.92
N VAL A 396 15.66 -11.63 20.20
CA VAL A 396 15.90 -12.19 21.54
C VAL A 396 17.25 -11.73 22.10
N ARG A 397 17.47 -11.91 23.40
CA ARG A 397 18.82 -11.90 23.97
C ARG A 397 19.31 -13.33 24.11
N ILE A 398 20.45 -13.66 23.52
CA ILE A 398 21.09 -14.97 23.65
C ILE A 398 22.31 -14.83 24.55
N ARG A 399 22.43 -15.75 25.50
CA ARG A 399 23.60 -15.86 26.36
C ARG A 399 24.13 -17.27 26.35
N VAL A 400 25.41 -17.41 26.00
CA VAL A 400 26.11 -18.70 25.94
C VAL A 400 27.13 -18.78 27.07
N THR A 401 27.02 -19.80 27.91
CA THR A 401 27.77 -19.88 29.18
C THR A 401 28.28 -21.29 29.48
N SER A 402 29.22 -21.38 30.43
CA SER A 402 29.73 -22.66 30.94
C SER A 402 28.94 -23.22 32.15
N LYS A 403 27.80 -22.61 32.47
CA LYS A 403 26.95 -22.95 33.63
C LYS A 403 25.49 -22.78 33.24
N ARG A 404 24.65 -23.71 33.68
CA ARG A 404 23.21 -23.72 33.37
C ARG A 404 22.49 -22.44 33.77
N ASP A 405 22.85 -21.84 34.90
CA ASP A 405 22.37 -20.49 35.25
C ASP A 405 23.18 -19.47 34.44
N PRO A 406 22.55 -18.75 33.48
CA PRO A 406 23.25 -17.79 32.62
C PRO A 406 23.81 -16.61 33.41
N PHE A 407 23.37 -16.36 34.66
CA PHE A 407 23.83 -15.27 35.52
C PHE A 407 24.76 -15.74 36.66
N ASP A 408 25.20 -17.00 36.65
CA ASP A 408 26.16 -17.49 37.64
C ASP A 408 27.47 -16.69 37.56
N ARG A 409 27.85 -16.03 38.65
CA ARG A 409 29.07 -15.23 38.77
C ARG A 409 30.37 -16.02 38.55
N TYR A 410 30.32 -17.34 38.61
CA TYR A 410 31.45 -18.23 38.34
C TYR A 410 31.39 -18.87 36.95
N GLY A 411 30.28 -18.70 36.23
CA GLY A 411 30.14 -19.13 34.84
C GLY A 411 31.04 -18.31 33.90
N LYS A 412 31.62 -18.97 32.90
CA LYS A 412 32.26 -18.29 31.78
C LYS A 412 31.19 -17.92 30.77
N VAL A 413 31.32 -16.74 30.18
CA VAL A 413 30.39 -16.22 29.17
C VAL A 413 31.11 -16.26 27.83
N TRP A 414 30.63 -17.12 26.95
CA TRP A 414 31.19 -17.33 25.62
C TRP A 414 30.55 -16.40 24.59
N PHE A 415 29.29 -15.98 24.83
CA PHE A 415 28.56 -14.96 24.06
C PHE A 415 27.47 -14.34 24.93
N ASP A 416 27.16 -13.06 24.71
CA ASP A 416 26.04 -12.35 25.33
C ASP A 416 25.64 -11.17 24.42
N GLY A 417 24.47 -11.27 23.79
CA GLY A 417 24.05 -10.26 22.81
C GLY A 417 22.59 -10.40 22.38
N THR A 418 22.10 -9.39 21.67
CA THR A 418 20.80 -9.41 21.00
C THR A 418 20.96 -10.08 19.63
N VAL A 419 20.11 -11.04 19.32
CA VAL A 419 20.16 -11.85 18.09
C VAL A 419 18.78 -11.91 17.46
N TYR A 420 18.72 -11.74 16.14
CA TYR A 420 17.50 -11.79 15.34
C TYR A 420 17.32 -13.17 14.71
N VAL A 421 16.08 -13.56 14.39
CA VAL A 421 15.83 -14.80 13.62
C VAL A 421 16.52 -14.70 12.25
N GLY A 422 17.24 -15.75 11.86
CA GLY A 422 18.08 -15.78 10.66
C GLY A 422 19.48 -15.20 10.87
N GLN A 423 19.81 -14.69 12.06
CA GLN A 423 21.14 -14.14 12.34
C GLN A 423 22.05 -15.19 12.98
N GLU A 424 23.32 -15.17 12.58
CA GLU A 424 24.38 -15.95 13.24
C GLU A 424 24.95 -15.28 14.50
N PHE A 425 25.42 -16.10 15.43
CA PHE A 425 26.17 -15.66 16.59
C PHE A 425 27.27 -16.66 16.97
N THR A 426 28.46 -16.14 17.32
CA THR A 426 29.61 -16.97 17.69
C THR A 426 29.84 -17.02 19.19
N ALA A 427 29.75 -18.21 19.77
CA ALA A 427 30.19 -18.51 21.13
C ALA A 427 31.71 -18.80 21.13
N SER A 428 32.50 -17.90 21.72
CA SER A 428 33.97 -17.99 21.68
C SER A 428 34.60 -18.12 23.06
N ALA A 429 35.53 -19.07 23.18
CA ALA A 429 36.35 -19.23 24.39
C ALA A 429 37.17 -17.98 24.75
N ALA A 430 37.56 -17.22 23.72
CA ALA A 430 38.35 -16.00 23.86
C ALA A 430 37.60 -14.91 24.64
N ASN A 431 36.26 -14.86 24.54
CA ASN A 431 35.43 -13.88 25.25
C ASN A 431 35.51 -14.03 26.78
N ALA A 432 35.87 -15.22 27.26
CA ALA A 432 36.11 -15.49 28.68
C ALA A 432 37.59 -15.71 29.02
N GLY A 433 38.51 -15.33 28.10
CA GLY A 433 39.95 -15.49 28.25
C GLY A 433 40.41 -16.94 28.36
N GLN A 434 39.68 -17.88 27.75
CA GLN A 434 40.02 -19.30 27.71
C GLN A 434 40.56 -19.69 26.33
N SER A 435 41.33 -20.78 26.27
CA SER A 435 41.86 -21.32 25.01
C SER A 435 40.88 -22.24 24.28
N ARG A 436 39.80 -22.66 24.96
CA ARG A 436 38.76 -23.58 24.45
C ARG A 436 37.47 -23.49 25.28
N LEU A 437 36.35 -23.96 24.72
CA LEU A 437 35.10 -24.15 25.44
C LEU A 437 35.25 -25.26 26.49
N TYR A 438 34.50 -25.13 27.59
CA TYR A 438 34.45 -26.17 28.62
C TYR A 438 33.44 -27.24 28.21
N SER A 439 33.60 -28.47 28.71
CA SER A 439 32.73 -29.61 28.41
C SER A 439 31.23 -29.29 28.43
N ASP A 440 30.77 -28.43 29.35
CA ASP A 440 29.40 -27.96 29.36
C ASP A 440 29.27 -26.58 28.70
N THR A 441 28.48 -26.51 27.63
CA THR A 441 28.08 -25.25 27.00
C THR A 441 26.56 -25.12 27.02
N TYR A 442 26.07 -24.04 27.61
CA TYR A 442 24.63 -23.75 27.73
C TYR A 442 24.29 -22.53 26.89
N ILE A 443 23.31 -22.65 25.99
CA ILE A 443 22.74 -21.56 25.21
C ILE A 443 21.38 -21.23 25.82
N THR A 444 21.24 -20.02 26.35
CA THR A 444 19.98 -19.58 26.98
C THR A 444 19.36 -18.45 26.16
N ILE A 445 18.12 -18.66 25.73
CA ILE A 445 17.31 -17.69 24.99
C ILE A 445 16.45 -16.94 26.00
N ILE A 446 16.65 -15.63 26.12
CA ILE A 446 16.08 -14.79 27.17
C ILE A 446 15.23 -13.69 26.54
N ASP A 447 14.10 -13.38 27.18
CA ASP A 447 13.29 -12.21 26.84
C ASP A 447 14.11 -10.92 27.02
N ARG A 448 14.20 -10.11 25.96
CA ARG A 448 14.93 -8.85 25.94
C ARG A 448 14.40 -7.85 26.98
N ASN A 449 13.08 -7.86 27.19
CA ASN A 449 12.38 -6.95 28.08
C ASN A 449 12.25 -7.51 29.51
N ASN A 450 12.45 -8.82 29.69
CA ASN A 450 12.39 -9.48 30.98
C ASN A 450 13.51 -10.52 31.16
N TYR A 451 14.64 -10.11 31.74
CA TYR A 451 15.80 -10.98 31.99
C TYR A 451 15.54 -12.21 32.88
N CYS A 452 14.39 -12.26 33.57
CA CYS A 452 13.99 -13.41 34.37
C CYS A 452 13.13 -14.42 33.59
N LYS A 453 12.69 -14.07 32.36
CA LYS A 453 11.93 -14.96 31.48
C LYS A 453 12.87 -15.61 30.47
N THR A 454 13.01 -16.93 30.59
CA THR A 454 13.81 -17.75 29.68
C THR A 454 12.86 -18.51 28.76
N TYR A 455 13.08 -18.44 27.45
CA TYR A 455 12.28 -19.17 26.47
C TYR A 455 12.80 -20.60 26.25
N GLN A 456 14.11 -20.73 26.13
CA GLN A 456 14.78 -22.03 25.99
C GLN A 456 16.10 -22.03 26.74
N CYS A 457 16.44 -23.20 27.28
CA CYS A 457 17.77 -23.52 27.74
C CYS A 457 18.24 -24.77 27.01
N ILE A 458 19.27 -24.61 26.18
CA ILE A 458 19.89 -25.68 25.39
C ILE A 458 21.24 -26.00 26.02
N HIS A 459 21.51 -27.28 26.24
CA HIS A 459 22.79 -27.78 26.72
C HIS A 459 23.43 -28.66 25.64
N ILE A 460 24.69 -28.34 25.35
CA ILE A 460 25.55 -29.01 24.38
C ILE A 460 26.78 -29.53 25.14
N ASP A 461 27.00 -30.84 25.11
CA ASP A 461 28.26 -31.42 25.55
C ASP A 461 29.33 -31.15 24.48
N THR A 462 30.38 -30.46 24.87
CA THR A 462 31.53 -30.07 24.03
C THR A 462 32.82 -30.74 24.53
N SER A 463 32.68 -31.81 25.32
CA SER A 463 33.78 -32.60 25.87
C SER A 463 34.46 -33.49 24.82
N CYS A 464 33.81 -33.72 23.67
CA CYS A 464 34.20 -34.63 22.60
C CYS A 464 34.12 -36.12 22.99
N CYS A 465 33.15 -36.50 23.83
CA CYS A 465 32.85 -37.91 24.11
C CYS A 465 31.95 -38.52 23.04
N GLU A 466 31.12 -37.71 22.37
CA GLU A 466 30.32 -38.05 21.19
C GLU A 466 30.52 -37.00 20.08
N GLU A 467 29.94 -37.25 18.90
CA GLU A 467 30.11 -36.48 17.68
C GLU A 467 29.23 -35.22 17.67
N LEU A 468 29.83 -34.05 17.44
CA LEU A 468 29.14 -32.77 17.23
C LEU A 468 29.40 -32.37 15.79
N ARG A 469 28.38 -32.34 14.94
CA ARG A 469 28.53 -32.15 13.50
C ARG A 469 28.05 -30.80 13.03
N LEU A 470 28.68 -30.32 11.97
CA LEU A 470 28.18 -29.19 11.20
C LEU A 470 26.75 -29.48 10.72
N ASN A 471 25.91 -28.45 10.67
CA ASN A 471 24.47 -28.53 10.40
C ASN A 471 23.58 -29.18 11.48
N ASP A 472 24.13 -29.65 12.60
CA ASP A 472 23.32 -30.14 13.71
C ASP A 472 22.38 -29.03 14.24
N VAL A 473 21.12 -29.39 14.49
CA VAL A 473 20.08 -28.49 15.00
C VAL A 473 19.79 -28.81 16.46
N PHE A 474 19.83 -27.78 17.31
CA PHE A 474 19.56 -27.85 18.75
C PHE A 474 18.43 -26.90 19.12
N GLY A 475 17.18 -27.36 19.10
CA GLY A 475 16.02 -26.50 19.42
C GLY A 475 15.91 -25.30 18.48
N SER A 476 16.20 -24.09 18.99
CA SER A 476 16.13 -22.81 18.24
C SER A 476 17.43 -22.40 17.53
N VAL A 477 18.48 -23.22 17.54
CA VAL A 477 19.77 -22.88 16.92
C VAL A 477 20.30 -24.01 16.04
N LYS A 478 21.04 -23.67 14.99
CA LYS A 478 21.72 -24.63 14.10
C LYS A 478 23.23 -24.34 14.12
N LEU A 479 24.08 -25.34 14.29
CA LEU A 479 25.54 -25.19 14.20
C LEU A 479 25.94 -25.02 12.73
N VAL A 480 26.58 -23.89 12.41
CA VAL A 480 26.94 -23.55 11.02
C VAL A 480 28.46 -23.43 10.84
N ALA A 481 29.22 -23.02 11.85
CA ALA A 481 30.68 -23.03 11.77
C ALA A 481 31.36 -23.37 13.09
N PHE A 482 32.62 -23.78 13.05
CA PHE A 482 33.42 -23.95 14.27
C PHE A 482 34.91 -23.65 14.07
N THR A 483 35.61 -23.50 15.19
CA THR A 483 37.08 -23.48 15.23
C THR A 483 37.55 -24.28 16.42
N THR A 484 38.62 -25.06 16.31
CA THR A 484 39.15 -25.89 17.39
C THR A 484 40.40 -25.28 18.05
N GLU A 485 40.84 -25.86 19.16
CA GLU A 485 42.06 -25.46 19.86
C GLU A 485 43.34 -25.71 19.06
N THR A 486 43.30 -26.54 18.01
CA THR A 486 44.43 -26.79 17.09
C THR A 486 44.53 -25.73 15.99
N GLY A 487 43.50 -24.89 15.85
CA GLY A 487 43.39 -23.88 14.79
C GLY A 487 42.68 -24.36 13.53
N TYR A 488 42.14 -25.59 13.53
CA TYR A 488 41.25 -26.07 12.47
C TYR A 488 39.92 -25.30 12.52
N SER A 489 39.40 -24.90 11.37
CA SER A 489 38.08 -24.30 11.20
C SER A 489 37.39 -24.93 10.01
N ALA A 490 36.08 -25.08 10.10
CA ALA A 490 35.21 -25.45 9.00
C ALA A 490 33.88 -24.70 9.15
N ASP A 491 33.28 -24.38 8.00
CA ASP A 491 32.00 -23.70 7.89
C ASP A 491 31.02 -24.50 7.01
N ALA A 492 29.72 -24.35 7.22
CA ALA A 492 28.68 -25.00 6.43
C ALA A 492 28.77 -24.57 4.96
N ASP A 493 29.37 -23.41 4.69
CA ASP A 493 29.68 -22.93 3.35
C ASP A 493 30.89 -23.65 2.71
N ASP A 494 31.85 -24.14 3.51
CA ASP A 494 32.93 -25.01 3.02
C ASP A 494 32.39 -26.36 2.50
N CYS A 495 31.15 -26.72 2.85
CA CYS A 495 30.46 -27.88 2.32
C CYS A 495 29.87 -27.66 0.91
N ASN A 496 29.80 -26.40 0.44
CA ASN A 496 29.42 -26.05 -0.94
C ASN A 496 30.62 -25.83 -1.85
N ALA A 497 31.84 -25.73 -1.31
CA ALA A 497 33.07 -25.47 -2.07
C ALA A 497 33.54 -26.62 -3.00
N GLY A 498 32.72 -27.68 -3.17
CA GLY A 498 33.00 -28.81 -4.05
C GLY A 498 32.44 -28.69 -5.48
N GLY A 499 31.81 -27.57 -5.81
CA GLY A 499 31.28 -27.30 -7.14
C GLY A 499 32.34 -26.79 -8.10
N GLY A 500 33.13 -27.66 -8.73
CA GLY A 500 34.07 -27.22 -9.77
C GLY A 500 33.35 -26.46 -10.90
N CYS A 501 33.93 -25.38 -11.40
CA CYS A 501 33.50 -24.76 -12.65
C CYS A 501 33.95 -25.63 -13.83
N GLU A 502 33.03 -26.03 -14.69
CA GLU A 502 33.31 -26.75 -15.93
C GLU A 502 32.67 -26.06 -17.14
N GLU A 503 33.34 -26.08 -18.30
CA GLU A 503 32.76 -25.64 -19.56
C GLU A 503 31.85 -26.74 -20.13
N LEU A 504 30.54 -26.57 -20.00
CA LEU A 504 29.54 -27.56 -20.44
C LEU A 504 28.54 -26.92 -21.40
N SER A 505 27.79 -27.72 -22.16
CA SER A 505 26.58 -27.20 -22.82
C SER A 505 25.49 -26.89 -21.79
N GLU A 506 24.53 -26.02 -22.13
CA GLU A 506 23.39 -25.69 -21.26
C GLU A 506 22.68 -26.95 -20.76
N GLU A 507 22.37 -27.89 -21.66
CA GLU A 507 21.70 -29.15 -21.33
C GLU A 507 22.52 -30.04 -20.37
N GLU A 508 23.83 -30.14 -20.57
CA GLU A 508 24.73 -30.92 -19.70
C GLU A 508 24.91 -30.25 -18.33
N CYS A 509 24.90 -28.92 -18.28
CA CYS A 509 24.99 -28.16 -17.05
C CYS A 509 23.76 -28.37 -16.17
N GLU A 510 22.57 -28.21 -16.76
CA GLU A 510 21.30 -28.42 -16.07
C GLU A 510 21.10 -29.88 -15.66
N ALA A 511 21.51 -30.84 -16.51
CA ALA A 511 21.43 -32.26 -16.20
C ALA A 511 22.28 -32.67 -14.98
N ARG A 512 23.33 -31.89 -14.67
CA ARG A 512 24.18 -32.07 -13.48
C ARG A 512 23.77 -31.19 -12.30
N GLY A 513 22.65 -30.48 -12.41
CA GLY A 513 22.14 -29.57 -11.37
C GLY A 513 22.94 -28.28 -11.22
N GLY A 514 23.80 -27.94 -12.19
CA GLY A 514 24.61 -26.72 -12.19
C GLY A 514 23.88 -25.51 -12.78
N THR A 515 24.43 -24.32 -12.52
CA THR A 515 23.95 -23.05 -13.07
C THR A 515 24.78 -22.65 -14.30
N TYR A 516 24.13 -22.53 -15.47
CA TYR A 516 24.78 -22.18 -16.74
C TYR A 516 24.90 -20.66 -16.92
N ASN A 517 26.11 -20.15 -17.18
CA ASN A 517 26.36 -18.70 -17.29
C ASN A 517 26.29 -18.16 -18.73
N GLY A 518 25.89 -19.00 -19.70
CA GLY A 518 25.68 -18.63 -21.10
C GLY A 518 26.86 -18.93 -22.02
N ASP A 519 26.57 -19.03 -23.31
CA ASP A 519 27.51 -19.46 -24.35
C ASP A 519 28.78 -18.60 -24.44
N GLY A 520 29.94 -19.24 -24.47
CA GLY A 520 31.24 -18.59 -24.62
C GLY A 520 31.77 -17.87 -23.37
N THR A 521 31.14 -18.06 -22.22
CA THR A 521 31.72 -17.70 -20.92
C THR A 521 32.85 -18.67 -20.54
N GLU A 522 33.84 -18.23 -19.77
CA GLU A 522 34.98 -19.07 -19.34
C GLU A 522 34.99 -19.25 -17.81
N CYS A 523 35.36 -20.45 -17.36
CA CYS A 523 35.64 -20.78 -15.98
C CYS A 523 36.91 -20.07 -15.51
N THR A 524 36.72 -19.04 -14.69
CA THR A 524 37.78 -18.30 -14.01
C THR A 524 37.61 -18.44 -12.50
N ASP A 525 38.64 -18.08 -11.73
CA ASP A 525 38.62 -18.12 -10.26
C ASP A 525 37.44 -17.32 -9.63
N ASP A 526 36.75 -16.45 -10.39
CA ASP A 526 35.66 -15.58 -9.93
C ASP A 526 34.28 -15.99 -10.53
N THR A 527 34.22 -16.97 -11.44
CA THR A 527 32.98 -17.28 -12.21
C THR A 527 31.93 -18.05 -11.38
N CYS A 528 32.36 -18.82 -10.38
CA CYS A 528 31.46 -19.66 -9.55
C CYS A 528 31.56 -19.35 -8.05
N VAL A 529 32.01 -18.13 -7.72
CA VAL A 529 32.06 -17.66 -6.33
C VAL A 529 30.67 -17.15 -5.94
N GLU A 530 30.12 -17.69 -4.85
CA GLU A 530 28.87 -17.19 -4.24
C GLU A 530 28.95 -15.65 -4.10
N PRO A 531 27.95 -14.89 -4.59
CA PRO A 531 27.93 -13.44 -4.42
C PRO A 531 27.97 -13.09 -2.93
N CYS A 532 28.64 -12.00 -2.59
CA CYS A 532 28.54 -11.45 -1.24
C CYS A 532 27.11 -10.93 -1.05
N ASP A 533 26.31 -11.64 -0.28
CA ASP A 533 24.93 -11.28 -0.01
C ASP A 533 24.87 -10.26 1.12
N ILE A 534 23.97 -9.29 0.97
CA ILE A 534 23.79 -8.20 1.92
C ILE A 534 22.35 -8.22 2.44
N LEU A 535 22.22 -8.43 3.75
CA LEU A 535 20.95 -8.27 4.46
C LEU A 535 20.92 -6.91 5.15
N CYS A 536 19.90 -6.13 4.83
CA CYS A 536 19.77 -4.77 5.31
C CYS A 536 19.49 -4.69 6.81
N PRO A 537 19.99 -3.64 7.49
CA PRO A 537 19.53 -3.37 8.84
C PRO A 537 18.02 -3.06 8.86
N PRO A 538 17.33 -3.27 10.00
CA PRO A 538 15.90 -3.00 10.12
C PRO A 538 15.54 -1.55 9.79
N ASP A 539 14.31 -1.33 9.35
CA ASP A 539 13.76 0.02 9.13
C ASP A 539 13.83 0.89 10.40
N VAL A 540 14.02 2.19 10.23
CA VAL A 540 14.17 3.15 11.33
C VAL A 540 12.98 4.11 11.37
N GLU A 541 12.43 4.33 12.56
CA GLU A 541 11.39 5.32 12.82
C GLU A 541 11.93 6.41 13.77
N ALA A 542 11.75 7.68 13.39
CA ALA A 542 12.16 8.83 14.17
C ALA A 542 11.10 9.94 14.14
N CYS A 543 11.22 10.92 15.04
CA CYS A 543 10.29 12.04 15.11
C CYS A 543 11.04 13.36 15.15
N ALA A 544 10.76 14.23 14.18
CA ALA A 544 11.29 15.60 14.18
C ALA A 544 10.66 16.40 15.33
N ALA A 545 11.48 17.18 16.02
CA ALA A 545 11.03 18.02 17.13
C ALA A 545 10.12 19.18 16.64
N CYS A 546 9.41 19.81 17.59
CA CYS A 546 8.52 20.93 17.29
C CYS A 546 9.23 22.09 16.55
N GLY A 547 8.89 22.28 15.28
CA GLY A 547 9.46 23.33 14.43
C GLY A 547 10.76 22.96 13.72
N GLU A 548 11.22 21.72 13.85
CA GLU A 548 12.29 21.16 13.03
C GLU A 548 11.68 20.44 11.82
N CYS A 549 12.47 20.35 10.74
CA CYS A 549 12.03 19.74 9.48
C CYS A 549 12.70 18.38 9.20
N SER A 550 13.69 18.04 10.01
CA SER A 550 14.57 16.89 9.84
C SER A 550 15.05 16.38 11.20
N VAL A 551 15.65 15.20 11.19
CA VAL A 551 16.40 14.61 12.30
C VAL A 551 17.84 14.38 11.84
N ASP A 552 18.80 14.79 12.67
CA ASP A 552 20.23 14.55 12.49
C ASP A 552 20.71 13.33 13.32
N ASP A 553 21.92 12.85 13.03
CA ASP A 553 22.62 11.81 13.79
C ASP A 553 21.81 10.52 14.06
N LEU A 554 20.99 10.10 13.08
CA LEU A 554 20.19 8.88 13.18
C LEU A 554 21.06 7.63 13.06
N ASP A 555 20.94 6.70 14.02
CA ASP A 555 21.63 5.41 13.97
C ASP A 555 20.91 4.47 13.00
N LEU A 556 21.53 4.23 11.84
CA LEU A 556 21.03 3.33 10.80
C LEU A 556 21.38 1.86 11.04
N GLY A 557 22.19 1.55 12.06
CA GLY A 557 22.75 0.23 12.25
C GLY A 557 23.79 -0.13 11.20
N ARG A 558 24.04 -1.44 11.02
CA ARG A 558 24.97 -1.98 10.01
C ARG A 558 24.33 -3.19 9.34
N PRO A 559 24.52 -3.38 8.03
CA PRO A 559 24.06 -4.57 7.33
C PRO A 559 24.85 -5.80 7.78
N THR A 560 24.21 -6.97 7.69
CA THR A 560 24.88 -8.27 7.83
C THR A 560 25.26 -8.78 6.45
N LEU A 561 26.42 -9.43 6.38
CA LEU A 561 26.98 -9.98 5.15
C LEU A 561 26.99 -11.51 5.24
N ASP A 562 26.75 -12.16 4.12
CA ASP A 562 26.68 -13.62 3.98
C ASP A 562 27.39 -14.06 2.69
N GLY A 563 27.99 -15.26 2.67
CA GLY A 563 28.82 -15.76 1.57
C GLY A 563 30.25 -15.18 1.49
N ASP A 564 30.87 -15.19 0.30
CA ASP A 564 32.27 -14.73 0.12
C ASP A 564 32.38 -13.20 0.10
N CYS A 565 32.46 -12.65 1.30
CA CYS A 565 32.56 -11.22 1.57
C CYS A 565 33.96 -10.75 2.04
N ASP A 566 35.00 -11.55 1.80
CA ASP A 566 36.35 -11.21 2.24
C ASP A 566 36.87 -9.94 1.54
N GLY A 567 37.24 -8.94 2.34
CA GLY A 567 37.63 -7.62 1.82
C GLY A 567 36.46 -6.72 1.42
N ALA A 568 35.23 -7.04 1.82
CA ALA A 568 34.05 -6.22 1.59
C ALA A 568 34.21 -4.77 2.09
N VAL A 569 33.84 -3.83 1.21
CA VAL A 569 33.68 -2.41 1.54
C VAL A 569 32.19 -2.09 1.61
N ILE A 570 31.71 -1.66 2.78
CA ILE A 570 30.31 -1.31 3.02
C ILE A 570 30.15 0.21 2.98
N THR A 571 29.20 0.69 2.18
CA THR A 571 28.81 2.11 2.07
C THR A 571 27.29 2.26 2.06
N ASN A 572 26.79 3.47 2.28
CA ASN A 572 25.40 3.83 2.05
C ASN A 572 25.29 5.26 1.51
N ASP A 573 24.13 5.59 0.94
CA ASP A 573 23.79 6.90 0.36
C ASP A 573 22.96 7.80 1.32
N ALA A 574 23.00 7.54 2.63
CA ALA A 574 22.22 8.30 3.60
C ALA A 574 22.54 9.80 3.57
N PRO A 575 21.52 10.67 3.68
CA PRO A 575 21.74 12.11 3.79
C PRO A 575 22.32 12.49 5.16
N ASP A 576 22.96 13.66 5.25
CA ASP A 576 23.44 14.22 6.53
C ASP A 576 22.29 14.53 7.51
N GLU A 577 21.10 14.83 6.97
CA GLU A 577 19.88 15.07 7.73
C GLU A 577 18.70 14.34 7.07
N PHE A 578 17.86 13.67 7.87
CA PHE A 578 16.68 12.97 7.40
C PHE A 578 15.45 13.87 7.48
N PRO A 579 14.90 14.35 6.35
CA PRO A 579 13.69 15.17 6.39
C PRO A 579 12.48 14.36 6.88
N ILE A 580 11.50 15.04 7.48
CA ILE A 580 10.15 14.46 7.72
C ILE A 580 9.67 13.82 6.43
N GLY A 581 9.11 12.61 6.50
CA GLY A 581 8.74 11.80 5.35
C GLY A 581 9.43 10.45 5.35
N VAL A 582 9.51 9.83 4.17
CA VAL A 582 10.20 8.56 3.98
C VAL A 582 11.48 8.80 3.19
N THR A 583 12.61 8.39 3.74
CA THR A 583 13.90 8.34 3.05
C THR A 583 14.27 6.87 2.83
N ILE A 584 14.61 6.51 1.60
CA ILE A 584 15.15 5.18 1.28
C ILE A 584 16.66 5.28 1.24
N VAL A 585 17.32 4.53 2.10
CA VAL A 585 18.78 4.42 2.16
C VAL A 585 19.19 3.14 1.43
N THR A 586 20.05 3.26 0.43
CA THR A 586 20.64 2.15 -0.31
C THR A 586 21.99 1.79 0.32
N TRP A 587 22.07 0.61 0.91
CA TRP A 587 23.33 0.02 1.34
C TRP A 587 24.00 -0.68 0.17
N THR A 588 25.30 -0.46 0.00
CA THR A 588 26.11 -1.08 -1.06
C THR A 588 27.32 -1.78 -0.43
N VAL A 589 27.46 -3.07 -0.69
CA VAL A 589 28.68 -3.83 -0.42
C VAL A 589 29.45 -4.05 -1.71
N THR A 590 30.77 -3.88 -1.67
CA THR A 590 31.66 -4.12 -2.81
C THR A 590 32.79 -5.06 -2.42
N VAL A 591 32.95 -6.15 -3.17
CA VAL A 591 34.02 -7.14 -3.01
C VAL A 591 34.74 -7.27 -4.36
N GLY A 592 35.96 -6.74 -4.45
CA GLY A 592 36.67 -6.65 -5.74
C GLY A 592 35.90 -5.81 -6.76
N ASN A 593 35.39 -6.46 -7.83
CA ASN A 593 34.54 -5.85 -8.86
C ASN A 593 33.04 -6.19 -8.71
N ARG A 594 32.68 -7.01 -7.71
CA ARG A 594 31.31 -7.45 -7.44
C ARG A 594 30.63 -6.45 -6.50
N THR A 595 29.35 -6.17 -6.73
CA THR A 595 28.56 -5.26 -5.90
C THR A 595 27.19 -5.84 -5.61
N SER A 596 26.78 -5.81 -4.34
CA SER A 596 25.43 -6.18 -3.91
C SER A 596 24.80 -5.01 -3.16
N THR A 597 23.49 -4.87 -3.24
CA THR A 597 22.77 -3.76 -2.63
C THR A 597 21.50 -4.22 -1.94
N CYS A 598 21.13 -3.53 -0.86
CA CYS A 598 19.82 -3.65 -0.25
C CYS A 598 19.31 -2.26 0.16
N THR A 599 18.00 -2.13 0.41
CA THR A 599 17.38 -0.85 0.81
C THR A 599 16.84 -0.92 2.22
N GLN A 600 17.08 0.12 3.01
CA GLN A 600 16.52 0.35 4.34
C GLN A 600 15.59 1.56 4.29
N LYS A 601 14.40 1.44 4.90
CA LYS A 601 13.47 2.56 4.98
C LYS A 601 13.67 3.33 6.28
N VAL A 602 13.82 4.64 6.17
CA VAL A 602 13.83 5.57 7.29
C VAL A 602 12.58 6.43 7.23
N THR A 603 11.73 6.36 8.26
CA THR A 603 10.50 7.15 8.38
C THR A 603 10.69 8.19 9.48
N VAL A 604 10.55 9.47 9.11
CA VAL A 604 10.59 10.58 10.05
C VAL A 604 9.21 11.21 10.13
N ASP A 605 8.56 11.10 11.28
CA ASP A 605 7.28 11.71 11.57
C ASP A 605 7.44 13.18 12.01
N GLY A 606 6.39 13.98 11.80
CA GLY A 606 6.39 15.40 12.17
C GLY A 606 5.80 15.66 13.56
N THR A 607 6.28 16.69 14.25
CA THR A 607 5.63 17.18 15.48
C THR A 607 4.83 18.44 15.19
N ILE A 608 3.50 18.34 15.32
CA ILE A 608 2.59 19.51 15.26
C ILE A 608 2.54 20.14 16.63
N CYS A 609 2.75 21.45 16.74
CA CYS A 609 2.82 22.11 18.04
C CYS A 609 2.35 23.54 17.98
N GLY A 610 2.27 24.20 19.13
CA GLY A 610 2.04 25.63 19.17
C GLY A 610 1.77 26.17 20.56
N MET A 611 1.23 27.38 20.57
CA MET A 611 0.95 28.17 21.75
C MET A 611 -0.53 28.49 21.83
N LYS A 612 -1.05 28.45 23.04
CA LYS A 612 -2.27 29.10 23.47
C LYS A 612 -1.91 30.33 24.29
N TRP A 613 -2.39 31.51 23.95
CA TRP A 613 -2.13 32.74 24.70
C TRP A 613 -3.38 33.57 24.94
N TYR A 614 -3.25 34.48 25.91
CA TYR A 614 -4.25 35.47 26.23
C TYR A 614 -4.01 36.75 25.44
N ASP A 615 -4.83 36.97 24.42
CA ASP A 615 -4.77 38.15 23.56
C ASP A 615 -5.45 39.32 24.28
N LYS A 616 -4.62 40.17 24.88
CA LYS A 616 -5.04 41.19 25.85
C LYS A 616 -5.56 42.45 25.17
N ASP A 617 -5.02 42.78 24.01
CA ASP A 617 -5.42 43.96 23.24
C ASP A 617 -6.29 43.64 22.02
N VAL A 618 -6.63 42.35 21.88
CA VAL A 618 -7.60 41.74 20.98
C VAL A 618 -7.24 41.89 19.51
N ASP A 619 -5.95 42.02 19.18
CA ASP A 619 -5.49 42.26 17.82
C ASP A 619 -5.24 40.98 16.99
N GLY A 620 -5.26 39.81 17.65
CA GLY A 620 -5.04 38.50 17.06
C GLY A 620 -3.57 38.16 16.80
N VAL A 621 -2.63 38.98 17.29
CA VAL A 621 -1.18 38.83 17.16
C VAL A 621 -0.60 38.62 18.55
N LYS A 622 0.28 37.62 18.68
CA LYS A 622 0.91 37.34 19.96
C LYS A 622 2.00 38.36 20.28
N ASP A 623 1.79 39.15 21.32
CA ASP A 623 2.77 40.13 21.81
C ASP A 623 3.64 39.63 22.97
N SER A 624 4.75 40.32 23.22
CA SER A 624 5.72 39.96 24.27
C SER A 624 5.17 40.02 25.70
N ASN A 625 4.10 40.78 25.93
CA ASN A 625 3.40 40.94 27.21
C ASN A 625 2.20 39.99 27.36
N GLU A 626 1.98 39.09 26.40
CA GLU A 626 0.84 38.17 26.39
C GLU A 626 1.23 36.77 26.86
N GLY A 627 0.69 36.42 28.03
CA GLY A 627 0.95 35.16 28.69
C GLY A 627 0.29 33.97 28.01
N GLY A 628 0.90 32.79 28.18
CA GLY A 628 0.29 31.55 27.74
C GLY A 628 -0.88 31.11 28.64
N ILE A 629 -1.79 30.29 28.11
CA ILE A 629 -2.92 29.74 28.88
C ILE A 629 -2.77 28.23 28.96
N ASN A 630 -2.56 27.71 30.16
CA ASN A 630 -2.51 26.27 30.45
C ASN A 630 -3.90 25.64 30.61
N GLY A 631 -3.99 24.32 30.43
CA GLY A 631 -5.20 23.52 30.60
C GLY A 631 -6.19 23.59 29.43
N TRP A 632 -5.84 24.29 28.34
CA TRP A 632 -6.71 24.43 27.18
C TRP A 632 -6.67 23.19 26.31
N ARG A 633 -7.83 22.67 25.92
CA ARG A 633 -7.93 21.46 25.08
C ARG A 633 -7.70 21.79 23.61
N ILE A 634 -6.75 21.08 23.01
CA ILE A 634 -6.48 21.10 21.57
C ILE A 634 -6.69 19.69 21.01
N GLU A 635 -7.36 19.58 19.87
CA GLU A 635 -7.62 18.34 19.17
C GLU A 635 -6.89 18.28 17.83
N LEU A 636 -6.39 17.10 17.49
CA LEU A 636 -5.89 16.77 16.16
C LEU A 636 -6.90 15.82 15.50
N ARG A 637 -7.40 16.20 14.33
CA ARG A 637 -8.35 15.42 13.54
C ARG A 637 -7.77 15.05 12.19
N ASP A 638 -8.08 13.86 11.70
CA ASP A 638 -7.68 13.41 10.37
C ASP A 638 -8.45 14.17 9.26
N ALA A 639 -8.13 13.88 8.00
CA ALA A 639 -8.81 14.46 6.85
C ALA A 639 -10.31 14.16 6.77
N ASN A 640 -10.78 13.08 7.43
CA ASN A 640 -12.18 12.70 7.51
C ASN A 640 -12.91 13.34 8.70
N GLY A 641 -12.20 14.12 9.53
CA GLY A 641 -12.71 14.77 10.72
C GLY A 641 -12.75 13.87 11.97
N ASN A 642 -12.21 12.65 11.91
CA ASN A 642 -12.11 11.77 13.07
C ASN A 642 -11.05 12.29 14.04
N LEU A 643 -11.30 12.15 15.34
CA LEU A 643 -10.33 12.52 16.36
C LEU A 643 -9.18 11.52 16.37
N VAL A 644 -7.96 12.01 16.15
CA VAL A 644 -6.71 11.23 16.18
C VAL A 644 -6.06 11.35 17.56
N GLN A 645 -5.84 12.59 18.01
CA GLN A 645 -5.25 12.88 19.32
C GLN A 645 -5.93 14.08 19.98
N LYS A 646 -5.82 14.18 21.30
CA LYS A 646 -6.19 15.37 22.08
C LYS A 646 -5.14 15.64 23.14
N VAL A 647 -4.79 16.91 23.33
CA VAL A 647 -3.81 17.34 24.32
C VAL A 647 -4.32 18.56 25.08
N TYR A 648 -3.68 18.86 26.20
CA TYR A 648 -3.93 20.07 26.98
C TYR A 648 -2.68 20.91 27.01
N THR A 649 -2.87 22.23 26.88
CA THR A 649 -1.75 23.16 26.96
C THR A 649 -1.11 23.10 28.34
N LYS A 650 0.21 23.13 28.40
CA LYS A 650 1.00 22.98 29.63
C LYS A 650 2.24 23.89 29.56
N THR A 651 2.92 24.02 30.68
CA THR A 651 4.23 24.69 30.72
C THR A 651 5.30 23.74 30.17
N ILE A 652 5.96 24.13 29.07
CA ILE A 652 7.12 23.42 28.49
C ILE A 652 8.23 24.46 28.32
N ASP A 653 9.46 24.13 28.73
CA ASP A 653 10.62 25.03 28.69
C ASP A 653 10.35 26.42 29.30
N CYS A 654 9.73 26.42 30.49
CA CYS A 654 9.35 27.63 31.23
C CYS A 654 8.38 28.58 30.47
N LYS A 655 7.72 28.13 29.40
CA LYS A 655 6.68 28.88 28.69
C LYS A 655 5.34 28.19 28.87
N GLU A 656 4.38 28.91 29.44
CA GLU A 656 2.99 28.45 29.60
C GLU A 656 2.27 28.41 28.25
N GLY A 657 1.20 27.62 28.16
CA GLY A 657 0.33 27.57 27.00
C GLY A 657 0.83 26.72 25.84
N ARG A 658 1.92 25.95 25.99
CA ARG A 658 2.43 25.10 24.91
C ARG A 658 1.63 23.82 24.77
N TYR A 659 1.44 23.36 23.54
CA TYR A 659 0.92 22.03 23.24
C TYR A 659 1.72 21.38 22.10
N GLU A 660 1.71 20.06 22.04
CA GLU A 660 2.43 19.26 21.05
C GLU A 660 1.65 17.96 20.75
N PHE A 661 1.59 17.58 19.49
CA PHE A 661 1.25 16.25 18.99
C PHE A 661 2.54 15.68 18.41
N CYS A 662 3.18 14.80 19.18
CA CYS A 662 4.46 14.21 18.83
C CYS A 662 4.27 13.04 17.84
N CYS A 663 5.24 12.84 16.94
CA CYS A 663 5.28 11.70 16.02
C CYS A 663 3.96 11.54 15.22
N VAL A 664 3.56 12.60 14.53
CA VAL A 664 2.41 12.58 13.64
C VAL A 664 2.88 12.11 12.27
N ALA A 665 2.37 10.96 11.86
CA ALA A 665 2.63 10.40 10.54
C ALA A 665 2.30 11.39 9.40
N PRO A 666 2.96 11.26 8.23
CA PRO A 666 2.60 12.02 7.05
C PRO A 666 1.11 11.92 6.72
N GLY A 667 0.47 13.07 6.50
CA GLY A 667 -0.96 13.18 6.28
C GLY A 667 -1.47 14.62 6.39
N THR A 668 -2.75 14.82 6.05
CA THR A 668 -3.43 16.11 6.26
C THR A 668 -4.33 16.04 7.48
N TYR A 669 -4.17 17.01 8.37
CA TYR A 669 -4.85 17.08 9.65
C TYR A 669 -5.51 18.44 9.87
N THR A 670 -6.51 18.47 10.76
CA THR A 670 -7.07 19.70 11.31
C THR A 670 -6.71 19.80 12.78
N VAL A 671 -6.01 20.87 13.15
CA VAL A 671 -5.76 21.26 14.54
C VAL A 671 -6.88 22.18 14.98
N LEU A 672 -7.56 21.85 16.07
CA LEU A 672 -8.77 22.53 16.53
C LEU A 672 -8.65 22.88 18.01
N GLU A 673 -8.89 24.14 18.37
CA GLU A 673 -9.08 24.49 19.77
C GLU A 673 -10.53 24.22 20.22
N VAL A 674 -10.69 23.79 21.47
CA VAL A 674 -12.03 23.56 22.05
C VAL A 674 -12.28 24.57 23.17
N MET A 675 -13.30 25.42 22.98
CA MET A 675 -13.70 26.43 23.97
C MET A 675 -14.15 25.76 25.27
N PRO A 676 -13.62 26.15 26.45
CA PRO A 676 -13.99 25.54 27.71
C PRO A 676 -15.40 25.91 28.18
N ASN A 677 -15.89 27.10 27.78
CA ASN A 677 -17.25 27.60 28.06
C ASN A 677 -17.57 28.78 27.11
N ASN A 678 -18.71 29.44 27.31
CA ASN A 678 -19.17 30.56 26.48
C ASN A 678 -18.59 31.93 26.88
N ASP A 679 -17.77 32.00 27.94
CA ASP A 679 -17.16 33.26 28.40
C ASP A 679 -15.89 33.60 27.60
N TRP A 680 -15.35 32.63 26.87
CA TRP A 680 -14.16 32.79 26.02
C TRP A 680 -14.51 33.10 24.58
N VAL A 681 -13.74 33.98 23.97
CA VAL A 681 -13.86 34.39 22.57
C VAL A 681 -12.51 34.24 21.88
N ALA A 682 -12.51 33.59 20.72
CA ALA A 682 -11.32 33.46 19.89
C ALA A 682 -10.96 34.81 19.24
N THR A 683 -9.69 35.14 19.22
CA THR A 683 -9.09 36.23 18.45
C THR A 683 -8.10 35.72 17.41
N THR A 684 -8.12 34.41 17.15
CA THR A 684 -7.48 33.78 15.99
C THR A 684 -8.47 32.80 15.35
N PRO A 685 -8.19 32.22 14.17
CA PRO A 685 -8.93 31.06 13.70
C PRO A 685 -9.00 29.96 14.78
N THR A 686 -10.17 29.34 14.93
CA THR A 686 -10.38 28.25 15.91
C THR A 686 -9.85 26.91 15.41
N SER A 687 -9.51 26.82 14.13
CA SER A 687 -8.88 25.64 13.55
C SER A 687 -7.94 25.99 12.40
N TYR A 688 -6.98 25.11 12.17
CA TYR A 688 -6.03 25.18 11.07
C TYR A 688 -5.91 23.82 10.39
N THR A 689 -5.81 23.82 9.07
CA THR A 689 -5.37 22.65 8.31
C THR A 689 -3.85 22.63 8.27
N VAL A 690 -3.25 21.47 8.51
CA VAL A 690 -1.80 21.24 8.46
C VAL A 690 -1.54 19.95 7.70
N THR A 691 -0.53 19.97 6.83
CA THR A 691 -0.06 18.79 6.11
C THR A 691 1.31 18.45 6.66
N VAL A 692 1.44 17.24 7.19
CA VAL A 692 2.73 16.61 7.51
C VAL A 692 3.12 15.79 6.30
N GLY A 693 4.32 15.99 5.78
CA GLY A 693 4.83 15.32 4.59
C GLY A 693 6.26 15.73 4.31
N ASP A 694 6.78 15.30 3.16
CA ASP A 694 8.20 15.41 2.82
C ASP A 694 8.76 16.83 3.01
N GLY A 695 9.68 16.98 3.95
CA GLY A 695 10.35 18.25 4.28
C GLY A 695 9.45 19.33 4.92
N SER A 696 8.32 18.94 5.55
CA SER A 696 7.38 19.90 6.14
C SER A 696 7.95 20.64 7.36
N CYS A 697 8.17 21.96 7.22
CA CYS A 697 8.73 22.80 8.29
C CYS A 697 7.70 23.62 9.08
N ASP A 698 6.53 23.90 8.49
CA ASP A 698 5.53 24.79 9.07
C ASP A 698 4.39 24.02 9.75
N LEU A 699 4.72 23.41 10.88
CA LEU A 699 3.78 22.62 11.70
C LEU A 699 3.33 23.36 12.98
N LYS A 700 3.67 24.65 13.11
CA LYS A 700 3.33 25.49 14.26
C LYS A 700 1.96 26.13 14.11
N ARG A 701 1.01 25.84 15.01
CA ARG A 701 -0.36 26.39 14.97
C ARG A 701 -0.73 27.04 16.29
N ASP A 702 -1.11 28.29 16.22
CA ASP A 702 -1.05 29.19 17.35
C ASP A 702 -2.47 29.77 17.57
N PHE A 703 -2.97 29.76 18.82
CA PHE A 703 -4.34 30.17 19.19
C PHE A 703 -4.35 31.29 20.23
N GLY A 704 -4.98 32.42 19.89
CA GLY A 704 -5.16 33.59 20.76
C GLY A 704 -6.62 33.77 21.15
N ASN A 705 -6.87 33.97 22.44
CA ASN A 705 -8.23 34.20 22.96
C ASN A 705 -8.25 35.21 24.09
N VAL A 706 -9.42 35.80 24.26
CA VAL A 706 -9.81 36.68 25.37
C VAL A 706 -10.97 35.99 26.10
N CYS A 707 -11.22 36.40 27.34
CA CYS A 707 -12.52 36.14 27.92
C CYS A 707 -13.21 37.38 28.46
N LEU A 708 -14.53 37.28 28.47
CA LEU A 708 -15.43 38.35 28.79
C LEU A 708 -15.80 38.32 30.28
N GLY A 709 -16.06 39.49 30.82
CA GLY A 709 -16.46 39.68 32.20
C GLY A 709 -17.13 41.03 32.40
N GLY A 710 -17.21 41.45 33.67
CA GLY A 710 -17.81 42.72 34.04
C GLY A 710 -16.80 43.87 34.10
N GLY A 711 -17.17 45.02 33.52
CA GLY A 711 -16.40 46.27 33.52
C GLY A 711 -16.74 47.25 34.64
N CYS A 712 -17.41 46.82 35.71
CA CYS A 712 -17.95 47.62 36.82
C CYS A 712 -19.08 48.62 36.47
N ALA A 713 -19.68 48.52 35.28
CA ALA A 713 -20.72 49.42 34.81
C ALA A 713 -22.00 49.41 35.67
N ARG A 714 -22.74 50.52 35.62
CA ARG A 714 -24.07 50.68 36.23
C ARG A 714 -25.15 50.67 35.16
N THR A 715 -26.22 49.92 35.45
CA THR A 715 -27.35 49.77 34.53
C THR A 715 -28.09 51.08 34.31
N ILE A 716 -28.85 51.14 33.22
CA ILE A 716 -29.80 52.23 32.96
C ILE A 716 -30.76 52.47 34.16
N GLY A 717 -31.15 51.40 34.86
CA GLY A 717 -32.02 51.48 36.04
C GLY A 717 -31.36 52.13 37.25
N TYR A 718 -30.03 52.00 37.41
CA TYR A 718 -29.26 52.72 38.44
C TYR A 718 -29.34 54.24 38.19
N TRP A 719 -29.04 54.66 36.97
CA TRP A 719 -29.07 56.07 36.57
C TRP A 719 -30.48 56.68 36.61
N GLY A 720 -31.52 55.85 36.48
CA GLY A 720 -32.92 56.24 36.62
C GLY A 720 -33.46 56.31 38.05
N ASN A 721 -32.69 55.97 39.09
CA ASN A 721 -33.18 55.93 40.48
C ASN A 721 -32.53 56.98 41.40
N SER A 722 -32.88 56.98 42.69
CA SER A 722 -32.37 57.96 43.66
C SER A 722 -30.85 57.90 43.88
N GLN A 723 -30.23 56.73 43.72
CA GLN A 723 -28.78 56.56 43.84
C GLN A 723 -28.06 57.21 42.65
N GLY A 724 -28.51 56.94 41.41
CA GLY A 724 -28.01 57.62 40.22
C GLY A 724 -28.21 59.13 40.28
N LYS A 725 -29.36 59.59 40.81
CA LYS A 725 -29.62 61.02 41.06
C LYS A 725 -28.59 61.64 42.01
N SER A 726 -28.19 60.93 43.06
CA SER A 726 -27.16 61.42 43.98
C SER A 726 -25.80 61.51 43.31
N LYS A 727 -25.49 60.61 42.39
CA LYS A 727 -24.21 60.60 41.66
C LYS A 727 -24.12 61.70 40.62
N ILE A 728 -25.19 61.91 39.86
CA ILE A 728 -25.30 63.04 38.93
C ILE A 728 -25.18 64.40 39.67
N ASN A 729 -25.32 64.47 41.00
CA ASN A 729 -25.21 65.71 41.78
C ASN A 729 -24.01 65.70 42.76
N ASP A 730 -23.04 64.81 42.60
CA ASP A 730 -22.01 64.59 43.62
C ASP A 730 -21.00 65.75 43.78
N GLY A 731 -20.83 66.58 42.75
CA GLY A 731 -20.08 67.85 42.80
C GLY A 731 -20.85 69.04 43.40
N GLY A 732 -22.03 68.83 43.99
CA GLY A 732 -22.90 69.89 44.52
C GLY A 732 -23.73 70.63 43.45
N SER A 733 -23.61 70.21 42.19
CA SER A 733 -24.43 70.64 41.06
C SER A 733 -24.45 69.54 39.99
N ALA A 734 -25.59 69.30 39.35
CA ALA A 734 -25.69 68.42 38.18
C ALA A 734 -25.29 69.07 36.86
N ASN A 735 -24.90 70.34 36.87
CA ASN A 735 -24.63 71.05 35.62
C ASN A 735 -23.47 70.43 34.81
N PRO A 736 -22.35 69.94 35.39
CA PRO A 736 -21.29 69.28 34.62
C PRO A 736 -21.79 68.05 33.84
N GLU A 737 -22.48 67.14 34.51
CA GLU A 737 -22.97 65.87 33.97
C GLU A 737 -24.07 66.11 32.94
N LEU A 738 -25.01 67.02 33.24
CA LEU A 738 -26.05 67.41 32.28
C LEU A 738 -25.46 68.18 31.08
N SER A 739 -24.37 68.94 31.24
CA SER A 739 -23.68 69.59 30.11
C SER A 739 -23.02 68.58 29.19
N MET A 740 -22.38 67.55 29.74
CA MET A 740 -21.86 66.43 28.96
C MET A 740 -22.98 65.73 28.17
N LEU A 741 -24.11 65.43 28.82
CA LEU A 741 -25.25 64.78 28.14
C LEU A 741 -25.87 65.67 27.06
N ARG A 742 -25.92 66.99 27.26
CA ARG A 742 -26.39 67.96 26.25
C ARG A 742 -25.47 68.07 25.03
N ALA A 743 -24.21 67.68 25.16
CA ALA A 743 -23.27 67.66 24.04
C ALA A 743 -23.52 66.47 23.10
N LEU A 744 -24.30 65.47 23.53
CA LEU A 744 -24.68 64.30 22.74
C LEU A 744 -25.96 64.57 21.93
N ASN A 745 -26.13 63.83 20.84
CA ASN A 745 -27.29 63.89 19.95
C ASN A 745 -28.48 63.08 20.46
N LEU A 746 -28.81 63.19 21.76
CA LEU A 746 -29.90 62.41 22.36
C LEU A 746 -31.26 62.69 21.70
N ARG A 747 -32.12 61.68 21.64
CA ARG A 747 -33.41 61.69 20.91
C ARG A 747 -34.59 61.37 21.82
N LYS A 748 -35.76 61.89 21.46
CA LYS A 748 -37.06 61.53 22.05
C LYS A 748 -37.75 60.46 21.21
N SER A 749 -38.91 60.00 21.67
CA SER A 749 -39.73 59.00 20.95
C SER A 749 -40.20 59.45 19.56
N ASP A 750 -40.33 60.76 19.34
CA ASP A 750 -40.70 61.37 18.06
C ASP A 750 -39.48 61.74 17.19
N GLY A 751 -38.27 61.43 17.66
CA GLY A 751 -37.00 61.72 17.00
C GLY A 751 -36.48 63.15 17.17
N ALA A 752 -37.20 64.01 17.89
CA ALA A 752 -36.69 65.33 18.24
C ALA A 752 -35.49 65.23 19.19
N HIS A 753 -34.60 66.23 19.16
CA HIS A 753 -33.49 66.34 20.12
C HIS A 753 -34.03 66.38 21.56
N PHE A 754 -33.32 65.68 22.45
CA PHE A 754 -33.54 65.74 23.89
C PHE A 754 -32.42 66.53 24.56
N ASP A 755 -32.80 67.60 25.27
CA ASP A 755 -31.90 68.45 26.06
C ASP A 755 -32.26 68.27 27.55
N PRO A 756 -31.42 67.59 28.35
CA PRO A 756 -31.69 67.40 29.77
C PRO A 756 -31.40 68.66 30.59
N THR A 757 -32.43 69.46 30.85
CA THR A 757 -32.32 70.72 31.64
C THR A 757 -32.33 70.51 33.16
N GLY A 758 -32.54 69.28 33.63
CA GLY A 758 -32.55 68.94 35.06
C GLY A 758 -32.68 67.44 35.32
N VAL A 759 -32.16 66.98 36.46
CA VAL A 759 -32.03 65.54 36.77
C VAL A 759 -33.37 64.81 36.78
N ASP A 760 -34.44 65.41 37.33
CA ASP A 760 -35.75 64.75 37.37
C ASP A 760 -36.39 64.60 35.98
N SER A 761 -36.14 65.58 35.09
CA SER A 761 -36.58 65.52 33.70
C SER A 761 -35.79 64.48 32.90
N PHE A 762 -34.47 64.42 33.12
CA PHE A 762 -33.59 63.39 32.55
C PHE A 762 -34.01 61.99 32.98
N GLN A 763 -34.20 61.75 34.27
CA GLN A 763 -34.57 60.42 34.76
C GLN A 763 -35.97 59.99 34.31
N SER A 764 -36.90 60.94 34.15
CA SER A 764 -38.24 60.64 33.61
C SER A 764 -38.17 60.27 32.13
N TRP A 765 -37.35 60.96 31.34
CA TRP A 765 -37.04 60.59 29.96
C TRP A 765 -36.35 59.22 29.89
N LEU A 766 -35.31 58.98 30.68
CA LEU A 766 -34.56 57.73 30.70
C LEU A 766 -35.46 56.51 30.99
N ARG A 767 -36.36 56.62 31.98
CA ARG A 767 -37.31 55.55 32.34
C ARG A 767 -38.41 55.33 31.28
N GLY A 768 -38.65 56.32 30.41
CA GLY A 768 -39.63 56.24 29.34
C GLY A 768 -39.08 55.67 28.03
N ALA A 769 -37.78 55.37 27.98
CA ALA A 769 -37.10 54.84 26.80
C ALA A 769 -37.73 53.52 26.32
N ASN A 770 -37.95 53.41 25.01
CA ASN A 770 -38.51 52.22 24.37
C ASN A 770 -37.98 52.08 22.94
N ALA A 771 -38.12 50.90 22.36
CA ALA A 771 -37.60 50.59 21.03
C ALA A 771 -38.56 50.94 19.87
N THR A 772 -39.65 51.67 20.10
CA THR A 772 -40.53 52.13 19.00
C THR A 772 -39.75 53.00 18.02
N ASN A 773 -38.95 53.92 18.54
CA ASN A 773 -37.87 54.59 17.81
C ASN A 773 -36.54 54.03 18.34
N MET A 774 -35.77 53.30 17.52
CA MET A 774 -34.50 52.71 18.00
C MET A 774 -33.50 53.78 18.44
N ALA A 775 -33.48 54.95 17.78
CA ALA A 775 -32.66 56.08 18.18
C ALA A 775 -32.96 56.57 19.61
N TYR A 776 -34.21 56.46 20.09
CA TYR A 776 -34.55 56.82 21.47
C TYR A 776 -33.97 55.79 22.46
N MET A 777 -34.10 54.50 22.19
CA MET A 777 -33.50 53.46 23.04
C MET A 777 -31.97 53.51 23.03
N LEU A 778 -31.37 53.76 21.86
CA LEU A 778 -29.93 53.97 21.72
C LEU A 778 -29.48 55.20 22.51
N SER A 779 -30.22 56.32 22.44
CA SER A 779 -29.95 57.52 23.23
C SER A 779 -29.94 57.23 24.74
N ALA A 780 -30.89 56.42 25.20
CA ALA A 780 -30.98 56.05 26.61
C ALA A 780 -29.76 55.24 27.06
N GLN A 781 -29.36 54.23 26.27
CA GLN A 781 -28.17 53.43 26.56
C GLN A 781 -26.87 54.24 26.48
N LEU A 782 -26.73 55.10 25.47
CA LEU A 782 -25.58 56.00 25.32
C LEU A 782 -25.46 56.95 26.52
N SER A 783 -26.57 57.53 26.98
CA SER A 783 -26.56 58.43 28.13
C SER A 783 -26.14 57.73 29.43
N ALA A 784 -26.56 56.47 29.62
CA ALA A 784 -26.14 55.67 30.77
C ALA A 784 -24.64 55.33 30.72
N MET A 785 -24.11 54.97 29.55
CA MET A 785 -22.68 54.70 29.39
C MET A 785 -21.83 55.95 29.56
N ALA A 786 -22.27 57.10 29.05
CA ALA A 786 -21.60 58.38 29.26
C ALA A 786 -21.47 58.72 30.77
N LEU A 787 -22.52 58.46 31.55
CA LEU A 787 -22.48 58.63 33.01
C LEU A 787 -21.62 57.57 33.71
N ASN A 788 -21.53 56.34 33.18
CA ASN A 788 -20.60 55.34 33.68
C ASN A 788 -19.13 55.76 33.51
N VAL A 789 -18.80 56.34 32.36
CA VAL A 789 -17.47 56.88 32.07
C VAL A 789 -17.16 58.08 32.96
N GLU A 790 -18.06 59.05 33.02
CA GLU A 790 -17.89 60.26 33.83
C GLU A 790 -17.75 59.94 35.32
N GLY A 791 -18.58 59.04 35.84
CA GLY A 791 -18.52 58.59 37.23
C GLY A 791 -17.35 57.66 37.56
N GLY A 792 -16.47 57.37 36.60
CA GLY A 792 -15.28 56.53 36.76
C GLY A 792 -15.60 55.05 37.00
N TYR A 793 -16.81 54.60 36.66
CA TYR A 793 -17.20 53.19 36.76
C TYR A 793 -16.61 52.35 35.62
N VAL A 794 -16.45 52.96 34.45
CA VAL A 794 -15.92 52.35 33.22
C VAL A 794 -14.90 53.31 32.61
N SER A 795 -13.83 52.79 32.01
CA SER A 795 -12.88 53.60 31.24
C SER A 795 -13.31 53.71 29.78
N GLU A 796 -13.07 54.88 29.17
CA GLU A 796 -13.21 55.08 27.72
C GLU A 796 -12.35 54.10 26.89
N ASN A 797 -11.24 53.63 27.47
CA ASN A 797 -10.32 52.67 26.84
C ASN A 797 -10.69 51.21 27.09
N ASP A 798 -11.68 50.92 27.92
CA ASP A 798 -12.13 49.54 28.12
C ASP A 798 -12.69 49.01 26.79
N VAL A 799 -12.37 47.75 26.49
CA VAL A 799 -12.79 47.07 25.26
C VAL A 799 -13.97 46.17 25.57
N VAL A 800 -14.97 46.16 24.69
CA VAL A 800 -16.14 45.28 24.78
C VAL A 800 -16.30 44.45 23.51
N TYR A 801 -16.84 43.25 23.67
CA TYR A 801 -17.27 42.39 22.57
C TYR A 801 -18.61 42.89 22.01
N ALA A 802 -18.59 43.33 20.76
CA ALA A 802 -19.70 43.97 20.06
C ALA A 802 -19.74 43.54 18.58
N PRO A 803 -20.07 42.26 18.29
CA PRO A 803 -20.10 41.75 16.93
C PRO A 803 -21.07 42.56 16.04
N GLY A 804 -20.61 42.90 14.83
CA GLY A 804 -21.36 43.69 13.86
C GLY A 804 -21.21 45.22 13.97
N VAL A 805 -20.66 45.74 15.07
CA VAL A 805 -20.33 47.16 15.23
C VAL A 805 -18.91 47.41 15.72
N GLY A 806 -18.12 46.35 15.87
CA GLY A 806 -16.73 46.45 16.26
C GLY A 806 -15.82 47.03 15.17
N ASN A 807 -14.61 47.40 15.59
CA ASN A 807 -13.57 47.98 14.73
C ASN A 807 -12.17 47.46 15.08
N ARG A 808 -12.07 46.45 15.95
CA ARG A 808 -10.81 45.84 16.41
C ARG A 808 -10.88 44.33 16.36
N GLY A 809 -9.68 43.76 16.22
CA GLY A 809 -9.46 42.32 16.17
C GLY A 809 -9.99 41.65 14.90
N PRO A 810 -9.70 40.36 14.74
CA PRO A 810 -10.20 39.60 13.63
C PRO A 810 -11.73 39.58 13.61
N GLY A 811 -12.29 39.82 12.42
CA GLY A 811 -13.74 39.94 12.23
C GLY A 811 -14.35 41.24 12.73
N ASN A 812 -13.57 42.20 13.26
CA ASN A 812 -14.05 43.46 13.80
C ASN A 812 -15.17 43.26 14.84
N HIS A 813 -14.96 42.33 15.79
CA HIS A 813 -15.94 42.02 16.82
C HIS A 813 -15.75 42.80 18.12
N PHE A 814 -14.65 43.55 18.26
CA PHE A 814 -14.34 44.30 19.47
C PHE A 814 -14.34 45.82 19.22
N ILE A 815 -14.64 46.60 20.25
CA ILE A 815 -14.65 48.08 20.19
C ILE A 815 -14.35 48.67 21.56
N THR A 816 -13.71 49.84 21.61
CA THR A 816 -13.56 50.58 22.87
C THR A 816 -14.88 51.27 23.24
N ILE A 817 -15.08 51.54 24.52
CA ILE A 817 -16.24 52.32 24.98
C ILE A 817 -16.28 53.70 24.31
N ALA A 818 -15.14 54.37 24.16
CA ALA A 818 -15.06 55.65 23.43
C ALA A 818 -15.55 55.54 21.99
N ASP A 819 -15.05 54.56 21.24
CA ASP A 819 -15.42 54.37 19.83
C ASP A 819 -16.89 53.96 19.69
N LEU A 820 -17.40 53.13 20.61
CA LEU A 820 -18.81 52.72 20.62
C LEU A 820 -19.75 53.89 20.91
N MET A 821 -19.41 54.71 21.92
CA MET A 821 -20.17 55.92 22.23
C MET A 821 -20.13 56.92 21.08
N ALA A 822 -18.96 57.09 20.44
CA ALA A 822 -18.79 57.91 19.26
C ALA A 822 -19.63 57.42 18.08
N ALA A 823 -19.62 56.11 17.80
CA ALA A 823 -20.39 55.53 16.71
C ALA A 823 -21.90 55.67 16.97
N ALA A 824 -22.35 55.45 18.20
CA ALA A 824 -23.75 55.67 18.58
C ALA A 824 -24.17 57.13 18.38
N ASP A 825 -23.35 58.08 18.81
CA ASP A 825 -23.67 59.51 18.77
C ASP A 825 -23.59 60.11 17.35
N ARG A 826 -22.49 59.85 16.64
CA ARG A 826 -22.05 60.66 15.49
C ARG A 826 -21.58 59.85 14.27
N ALA A 827 -21.82 58.54 14.20
CA ALA A 827 -21.49 57.79 12.99
C ALA A 827 -22.19 58.39 11.75
N PRO A 828 -21.48 58.60 10.64
CA PRO A 828 -22.07 59.13 9.42
C PRO A 828 -23.18 58.23 8.89
N GLY A 829 -24.35 58.82 8.62
CA GLY A 829 -25.49 58.14 7.99
C GLY A 829 -26.46 57.45 8.95
N ASP A 830 -25.98 56.90 10.06
CA ASP A 830 -26.79 56.05 10.95
C ASP A 830 -26.65 56.35 12.46
N GLY A 831 -25.71 57.22 12.87
CA GLY A 831 -25.59 57.67 14.26
C GLY A 831 -26.75 58.57 14.66
N LEU A 832 -26.96 58.78 15.96
CA LEU A 832 -28.08 59.59 16.46
C LEU A 832 -28.13 60.99 15.83
N GLY A 833 -26.98 61.63 15.62
CA GLY A 833 -26.84 62.92 14.95
C GLY A 833 -27.30 62.93 13.49
N ALA A 834 -27.12 61.81 12.78
CA ALA A 834 -27.49 61.64 11.38
C ALA A 834 -28.93 61.16 11.21
N ASP A 835 -29.36 60.21 12.03
CA ASP A 835 -30.69 59.60 11.98
C ASP A 835 -31.31 59.48 13.38
N GLY A 836 -32.18 60.43 13.70
CA GLY A 836 -32.84 60.54 15.00
C GLY A 836 -34.16 59.79 15.12
N TYR A 837 -34.70 59.24 14.03
CA TYR A 837 -36.04 58.64 14.02
C TYR A 837 -36.06 57.35 13.18
N THR A 838 -35.76 56.23 13.84
CA THR A 838 -35.58 54.91 13.22
C THR A 838 -36.67 53.91 13.69
N PRO A 839 -37.93 54.08 13.25
CA PRO A 839 -39.01 53.14 13.54
C PRO A 839 -38.84 51.82 12.77
N SER A 840 -39.76 50.86 12.99
CA SER A 840 -39.78 49.61 12.21
C SER A 840 -39.86 49.91 10.70
N GLY A 841 -39.03 49.22 9.90
CA GLY A 841 -38.92 49.41 8.45
C GLY A 841 -37.89 50.45 8.02
N ASP A 842 -37.30 51.21 8.95
CA ASP A 842 -36.20 52.12 8.65
C ASP A 842 -34.90 51.35 8.31
N PRO A 843 -34.15 51.72 7.25
CA PRO A 843 -32.95 51.01 6.82
C PRO A 843 -31.80 51.05 7.86
N ASN A 844 -31.72 52.10 8.69
CA ASN A 844 -30.69 52.27 9.70
C ASN A 844 -31.05 51.64 11.05
N ARG A 845 -32.28 51.16 11.22
CA ARG A 845 -32.73 50.55 12.47
C ARG A 845 -31.83 49.39 12.91
N ALA A 846 -31.43 48.52 11.97
CA ALA A 846 -30.65 47.33 12.29
C ALA A 846 -29.28 47.67 12.87
N VAL A 847 -28.57 48.64 12.30
CA VAL A 847 -27.24 49.05 12.80
C VAL A 847 -27.35 49.80 14.13
N GLN A 848 -28.37 50.65 14.31
CA GLN A 848 -28.62 51.28 15.61
C GLN A 848 -29.00 50.27 16.69
N GLU A 849 -29.71 49.19 16.32
CA GLU A 849 -30.04 48.10 17.24
C GLU A 849 -28.80 47.33 17.70
N LEU A 850 -27.84 47.08 16.80
CA LEU A 850 -26.55 46.49 17.17
C LEU A 850 -25.78 47.36 18.17
N ARG A 851 -25.68 48.68 17.92
CA ARG A 851 -25.02 49.62 18.86
C ARG A 851 -25.74 49.71 20.19
N LYS A 852 -27.08 49.72 20.15
CA LYS A 852 -27.91 49.69 21.35
C LYS A 852 -27.61 48.43 22.14
N ASN A 853 -27.53 47.27 21.49
CA ASN A 853 -27.32 45.98 22.17
C ASN A 853 -25.91 45.89 22.77
N ALA A 854 -24.89 46.41 22.07
CA ALA A 854 -23.54 46.51 22.62
C ALA A 854 -23.48 47.41 23.86
N LEU A 855 -24.09 48.60 23.81
CA LEU A 855 -24.16 49.50 24.97
C LEU A 855 -25.02 48.94 26.10
N ASP A 856 -26.09 48.21 25.79
CA ASP A 856 -26.95 47.55 26.78
C ASP A 856 -26.19 46.46 27.53
N ALA A 857 -25.48 45.57 26.83
CA ALA A 857 -24.61 44.57 27.45
C ALA A 857 -23.55 45.24 28.35
N ALA A 858 -22.86 46.25 27.82
CA ALA A 858 -21.86 46.98 28.59
C ALA A 858 -22.47 47.68 29.83
N ASN A 859 -23.63 48.35 29.71
CA ASN A 859 -24.32 48.97 30.85
C ASN A 859 -24.82 47.93 31.86
N ASN A 860 -25.12 46.70 31.42
CA ASN A 860 -25.48 45.58 32.27
C ASN A 860 -24.26 44.88 32.89
N ASN A 861 -23.07 45.46 32.75
CA ASN A 861 -21.81 44.94 33.29
C ASN A 861 -21.42 43.59 32.68
N GLU A 862 -21.63 43.45 31.38
CA GLU A 862 -21.33 42.27 30.58
C GLU A 862 -20.43 42.62 29.38
N ALA A 863 -19.86 41.60 28.74
CA ALA A 863 -19.13 41.70 27.49
C ALA A 863 -17.82 42.52 27.51
N PHE A 864 -17.28 42.89 28.67
CA PHE A 864 -15.98 43.55 28.76
C PHE A 864 -14.85 42.54 28.63
N VAL A 865 -13.81 42.89 27.88
CA VAL A 865 -12.56 42.11 27.84
C VAL A 865 -11.90 42.19 29.21
N ASN A 866 -11.67 41.03 29.85
CA ASN A 866 -10.95 40.98 31.11
C ASN A 866 -9.48 41.41 30.90
N ARG A 867 -8.85 41.93 31.96
CA ARG A 867 -7.43 42.33 31.88
C ARG A 867 -6.46 41.14 32.01
N GLU A 868 -6.96 40.07 32.61
CA GLU A 868 -6.23 38.86 32.92
C GLU A 868 -7.08 37.65 32.51
N PRO A 869 -6.44 36.51 32.18
CA PRO A 869 -7.15 35.27 31.90
C PRO A 869 -8.14 34.93 33.03
N CYS A 870 -9.39 34.71 32.68
CA CYS A 870 -10.37 34.19 33.64
C CYS A 870 -10.07 32.74 33.95
N CYS A 871 -10.37 32.33 35.18
CA CYS A 871 -10.28 30.92 35.55
C CYS A 871 -11.34 30.13 34.77
N PHE A 872 -10.94 29.03 34.16
CA PHE A 872 -11.86 27.99 33.75
C PHE A 872 -11.45 26.68 34.41
N GLN A 873 -12.43 25.89 34.82
CA GLN A 873 -12.17 24.49 35.11
C GLN A 873 -12.15 23.80 33.76
N SER A 874 -11.05 23.12 33.41
CA SER A 874 -11.08 22.18 32.30
C SER A 874 -12.21 21.20 32.58
N PRO A 875 -13.30 21.17 31.79
CA PRO A 875 -14.43 20.28 32.05
C PRO A 875 -14.13 18.82 31.65
N TYR A 876 -12.87 18.48 31.38
CA TYR A 876 -12.46 17.24 30.73
C TYR A 876 -11.64 16.32 31.63
#